data_AF-A0A163JRN5-F1
#
_entry.id   AF-A0A163JRN5-F1
#
_cell.length_a   1.000
_cell.length_b   1.000
_cell.length_c   1.000
_cell.angle_alpha   90.00
_cell.angle_beta   90.00
_cell.angle_gamma   90.00
#
_symmetry.space_group_name_H-M   'P 1'
#
loop_
_entity.id
_entity.type
_entity.pdbx_description
1 polymer ?
#
loop_
_entity_poly.entity_id
_entity_poly.type
_entity_poly.pdbx_seq_one_letter_code
_entity_poly.pdbx_strand_id
1 'polypeptide(L)'
;MPPKQPSPNFPREQRPPRARPASSPVKNTYLLAYNAVSAALWAGVLYQTVTIGAHEVQTARKAGSFFGRNDLQSAAAGLASGRVFNELEQYTRIVQSLAGLEVLHSLVGIVRAPLITTLMQVSSRFLLVWGIAYNFPATTQHSPAYSTMLLAWSFTEVVRYSYFVFTLSGLGVPSLLSFLRYNTFMILYPLGISSECWLVYQAIPAAKLVDEKIPYVLWAILAIYLLSNITMIGKGLILLGSALPVFAASLVKRQSSSLESCPGYTASNIQNNGARVTADLALAGTACNVYGDDLTDLKLEVEYQTESRLHVKIYDSAEQVFQIQESVWPRPQGDDGFDPASSALVFSHTESPFSFTIARRDTNETIFDTSAASLVFETQYLRLRTKLPEAPNIYGLGESTDSFHLNTTNYTRTLWNRDAYGTPPGTNLYGSHPVYFDHRGEKGTHGVLLASSQGMDIKIDDSDGQFLEYNALGGVVDLYFLAGPTPKEVAIQYSALSGTAAMMPYWGFGFHQCKYGYRDVWEVAEVVANYTQANIPMEVMWTDIDYMELRRLFTLDPERYPLELVRGLVDYLHAHQQHYIVMVNSAVWAGDNDVYNEGVEQNVWQIRENGSIYQGAVWPGPTVFPDWFHPNTQDYWNSQFEQFFDPAKGVDIDGLWNDMNEPANFCSYPCPDPVAYSEESKNPPEPPPVRPGGPGREIPGFPAGFQPGSGTNATKRTLQSRQFNSKLSMVKRSVHARQSNGTTARLGLPGRDLINPAYEIQNAAGTISNKTMDTDIRNYDGSYHYDTHNFWGSLMSIASRESMLQRRPERRPFLITRSTFVGLGKYVGKWLGDNVSTWEQYRFSIGGILNFASIFQIPMVGPDICGFAGNTTETLCARWATLGAFYPFMRNHAGDTSISQEFYRWPLTRAAASNAIAIRYRLLDYIYTAFHRQTETGLPLLNPLFFHYPEDANTFGIEYQFFYGDDILVSPVLEENSTSVSIYLPNGIFYDWWTLEQIQGKGSHINLTDVGFDSIPLHIRGGAILPLRAESANTTTELRKQDFVIWIAPNSTNQAYGTLYLDDGDSLEQDGTSEIVFTYDNGKFSMKGDFGYDTDVQVKNITLLGANGQQTLQGPVPLTGEYSVTFNGTGGNYTGGGSPQQFEGKATRNSVGALIGAAAGAALLAL
;
A
#
# COMPACT_ATOMS: atom_id res chain seq x y z
N MET A 1 31.80 34.44 -22.35
CA MET A 1 31.52 35.46 -21.31
C MET A 1 31.87 34.86 -19.96
N PRO A 2 32.55 35.59 -19.07
CA PRO A 2 33.13 35.03 -17.85
C PRO A 2 32.05 34.71 -16.79
N PRO A 3 32.40 33.83 -15.83
CA PRO A 3 31.50 33.15 -14.93
C PRO A 3 30.97 34.09 -13.85
N LYS A 4 29.68 33.98 -13.51
CA LYS A 4 29.12 34.62 -12.31
C LYS A 4 29.19 33.65 -11.14
N GLN A 5 29.94 34.06 -10.12
CA GLN A 5 29.97 33.48 -8.78
C GLN A 5 28.57 33.42 -8.16
N PRO A 6 28.29 32.42 -7.30
CA PRO A 6 27.09 32.39 -6.48
C PRO A 6 27.13 33.50 -5.42
N SER A 7 26.07 34.30 -5.39
CA SER A 7 25.81 35.35 -4.41
C SER A 7 25.60 34.77 -3.00
N PRO A 8 26.15 35.40 -1.95
CA PRO A 8 25.99 34.96 -0.58
C PRO A 8 24.56 35.22 -0.06
N ASN A 9 24.07 34.29 0.77
CA ASN A 9 22.85 34.44 1.57
C ASN A 9 22.87 35.77 2.35
N PHE A 10 22.01 36.70 1.97
CA PHE A 10 21.65 37.82 2.82
C PHE A 10 20.65 37.36 3.89
N PRO A 11 20.89 37.64 5.19
CA PRO A 11 19.86 37.48 6.20
C PRO A 11 18.71 38.44 5.89
N ARG A 12 17.46 37.99 5.96
CA ARG A 12 16.30 38.88 5.98
C ARG A 12 16.48 39.89 7.10
N GLU A 13 16.62 41.18 6.76
CA GLU A 13 16.57 42.30 7.69
C GLU A 13 15.32 42.19 8.58
N GLN A 14 15.54 42.05 9.89
CA GLN A 14 14.52 42.35 10.87
C GLN A 14 14.22 43.85 10.77
N ARG A 15 13.01 44.20 10.32
CA ARG A 15 12.50 45.56 10.52
C ARG A 15 12.54 45.86 12.03
N PRO A 16 13.04 47.03 12.46
CA PRO A 16 13.00 47.38 13.87
C PRO A 16 11.54 47.37 14.34
N PRO A 17 11.26 46.88 15.56
CA PRO A 17 9.90 46.88 16.08
C PRO A 17 9.41 48.32 16.11
N ARG A 18 8.28 48.60 15.44
CA ARG A 18 7.56 49.87 15.62
C ARG A 18 7.33 50.05 17.12
N ALA A 19 7.92 51.10 17.69
CA ALA A 19 7.70 51.45 19.09
C ALA A 19 6.19 51.51 19.36
N ARG A 20 5.70 50.69 20.29
CA ARG A 20 4.31 50.73 20.73
C ARG A 20 4.07 52.12 21.33
N PRO A 21 3.06 52.89 20.89
CA PRO A 21 2.67 54.08 21.63
C PRO A 21 2.31 53.65 23.05
N ALA A 22 2.86 54.33 24.06
CA ALA A 22 2.59 54.05 25.46
C ALA A 22 1.08 54.04 25.70
N SER A 23 0.54 52.91 26.18
CA SER A 23 -0.87 52.79 26.51
C SER A 23 -1.21 53.74 27.66
N SER A 24 -2.25 54.56 27.51
CA SER A 24 -2.73 55.44 28.59
C SER A 24 -2.98 54.64 29.88
N PRO A 25 -2.34 54.99 31.02
CA PRO A 25 -2.54 54.30 32.29
C PRO A 25 -4.02 54.26 32.72
N VAL A 26 -4.76 55.34 32.47
CA VAL A 26 -6.20 55.45 32.77
C VAL A 26 -7.02 54.42 32.00
N LYS A 27 -6.68 54.20 30.72
CA LYS A 27 -7.33 53.22 29.85
C LYS A 27 -7.10 51.79 30.33
N ASN A 28 -5.87 51.46 30.71
CA ASN A 28 -5.54 50.12 31.20
C ASN A 28 -6.18 49.84 32.55
N THR A 29 -6.21 50.82 33.46
CA THR A 29 -6.90 50.69 34.76
C THR A 29 -8.40 50.48 34.58
N TYR A 30 -9.04 51.25 33.69
CA TYR A 30 -10.45 51.06 33.36
C TYR A 30 -10.73 49.67 32.77
N LEU A 31 -9.95 49.23 31.79
CA LEU A 31 -10.14 47.91 31.16
C LEU A 31 -9.85 46.78 32.14
N LEU A 32 -8.85 46.92 33.03
CA LEU A 32 -8.59 45.94 34.07
C LEU A 32 -9.79 45.81 35.02
N ALA A 33 -10.36 46.93 35.47
CA ALA A 33 -11.54 46.94 36.32
C ALA A 33 -12.78 46.35 35.60
N TYR A 34 -13.01 46.72 34.34
CA TYR A 34 -14.10 46.19 33.53
C TYR A 34 -14.00 44.67 33.38
N ASN A 35 -12.83 44.15 32.96
CA ASN A 35 -12.66 42.70 32.79
C ASN A 35 -12.75 41.95 34.13
N ALA A 36 -12.24 42.51 35.22
CA ALA A 36 -12.34 41.89 36.55
C ALA A 36 -13.80 41.80 37.04
N VAL A 37 -14.57 42.88 36.87
CA VAL A 37 -16.01 42.90 37.21
C VAL A 37 -16.78 41.92 36.32
N SER A 38 -16.55 41.94 35.00
CA SER A 38 -17.20 41.01 34.08
C SER A 38 -16.88 39.55 34.37
N ALA A 39 -15.62 39.22 34.71
CA ALA A 39 -15.23 37.88 35.13
C ALA A 39 -15.99 37.44 36.39
N ALA A 40 -16.10 38.31 37.40
CA ALA A 40 -16.81 38.01 38.64
C ALA A 40 -18.32 37.80 38.44
N LEU A 41 -18.96 38.64 37.61
CA LEU A 41 -20.37 38.52 37.29
C LEU A 41 -20.67 37.20 36.55
N TRP A 42 -19.87 36.86 35.54
CA TRP A 42 -20.04 35.59 34.82
C TRP A 42 -19.67 34.37 35.66
N ALA A 43 -18.72 34.49 36.60
CA ALA A 43 -18.45 33.43 37.58
C ALA A 43 -19.66 33.20 38.50
N GLY A 44 -20.39 34.27 38.86
CA GLY A 44 -21.67 34.17 39.57
C GLY A 44 -22.73 33.40 38.77
N VAL A 45 -22.88 33.71 37.47
CA VAL A 45 -23.79 32.99 36.57
C VAL A 45 -23.40 31.52 36.47
N LEU A 46 -22.11 31.23 36.27
CA LEU A 46 -21.59 29.86 36.14
C LEU A 46 -21.82 29.06 37.42
N TYR A 47 -21.46 29.63 38.57
CA TYR A 47 -21.62 28.99 39.88
C TYR A 47 -23.08 28.62 40.11
N GLN A 48 -24.00 29.57 39.95
CA GLN A 48 -25.43 29.32 40.17
C GLN A 48 -26.02 28.36 39.14
N THR A 49 -25.60 28.43 37.88
CA THR A 49 -26.07 27.50 36.83
C THR A 49 -25.66 26.06 37.18
N VAL A 50 -24.43 25.86 37.65
CA VAL A 50 -23.93 24.55 38.06
C VAL A 50 -24.59 24.06 39.35
N THR A 51 -24.73 24.92 40.37
CA THR A 51 -25.33 24.50 41.66
C THR A 51 -26.80 24.15 41.53
N ILE A 52 -27.60 25.01 40.89
CA ILE A 52 -29.02 24.78 40.67
C ILE A 52 -29.21 23.60 39.71
N GLY A 53 -28.48 23.57 38.59
CA GLY A 53 -28.54 22.49 37.62
C GLY A 53 -28.20 21.13 38.23
N ALA A 54 -27.10 21.03 38.99
CA ALA A 54 -26.71 19.79 39.64
C ALA A 54 -27.74 19.32 40.69
N HIS A 55 -28.31 20.24 41.46
CA HIS A 55 -29.36 19.93 42.44
C HIS A 55 -30.63 19.38 41.79
N GLU A 56 -31.09 20.02 40.70
CA GLU A 56 -32.29 19.60 39.98
C GLU A 56 -32.09 18.28 39.24
N VAL A 57 -30.90 18.06 38.65
CA VAL A 57 -30.52 16.76 38.05
C VAL A 57 -30.47 15.66 39.10
N GLN A 58 -29.91 15.92 40.28
CA GLN A 58 -29.87 14.95 41.36
C GLN A 58 -31.28 14.64 41.91
N THR A 59 -32.16 15.64 41.96
CA THR A 59 -33.56 15.48 42.36
C THR A 59 -34.34 14.66 41.33
N ALA A 60 -34.14 14.92 40.03
CA ALA A 60 -34.73 14.14 38.93
C ALA A 60 -34.19 12.69 38.89
N ARG A 61 -32.92 12.45 39.26
CA ARG A 61 -32.35 11.11 39.43
C ARG A 61 -33.00 10.36 40.59
N LYS A 62 -33.17 11.00 41.75
CA LYS A 62 -33.84 10.39 42.92
C LYS A 62 -35.31 10.08 42.66
N ALA A 63 -36.02 10.91 41.88
CA ALA A 63 -37.40 10.65 41.48
C ALA A 63 -37.53 9.52 40.43
N GLY A 64 -36.48 9.26 39.64
CA GLY A 64 -36.45 8.23 38.59
C GLY A 64 -36.03 6.83 39.05
N SER A 65 -35.47 6.66 40.26
CA SER A 65 -34.95 5.38 40.74
C SER A 65 -36.01 4.32 41.09
N PHE A 66 -37.31 4.68 41.06
CA PHE A 66 -38.41 3.73 41.28
C PHE A 66 -38.96 3.14 39.96
N PHE A 67 -38.63 3.73 38.80
CA PHE A 67 -39.08 3.29 37.48
C PHE A 67 -37.98 3.53 36.43
N GLY A 68 -36.86 2.80 36.53
CA GLY A 68 -35.90 2.52 35.44
C GLY A 68 -35.64 3.57 34.35
N ARG A 69 -35.48 4.86 34.67
CA ARG A 69 -35.12 5.90 33.67
C ARG A 69 -33.60 6.06 33.55
N ASN A 70 -33.12 6.15 32.31
CA ASN A 70 -31.70 6.38 31.99
C ASN A 70 -31.21 7.73 32.52
N ASP A 71 -29.94 7.80 32.91
CA ASP A 71 -29.30 8.95 33.57
C ASP A 71 -29.33 10.25 32.74
N LEU A 72 -29.31 10.13 31.40
CA LEU A 72 -29.49 11.22 30.43
C LEU A 72 -30.90 11.83 30.47
N GLN A 73 -31.93 11.01 30.71
CA GLN A 73 -33.30 11.50 30.83
C GLN A 73 -33.50 12.25 32.15
N SER A 74 -32.86 11.80 33.23
CA SER A 74 -32.84 12.54 34.50
C SER A 74 -32.03 13.83 34.41
N ALA A 75 -30.93 13.85 33.66
CA ALA A 75 -30.17 15.06 33.38
C ALA A 75 -30.99 16.07 32.56
N ALA A 76 -31.63 15.61 31.47
CA ALA A 76 -32.50 16.45 30.66
C ALA A 76 -33.70 16.97 31.46
N ALA A 77 -34.34 16.12 32.28
CA ALA A 77 -35.46 16.50 33.13
C ALA A 77 -35.06 17.51 34.22
N GLY A 78 -33.89 17.35 34.84
CA GLY A 78 -33.37 18.29 35.84
C GLY A 78 -33.01 19.64 35.22
N LEU A 79 -32.35 19.66 34.07
CA LEU A 79 -32.03 20.88 33.33
C LEU A 79 -33.27 21.58 32.75
N ALA A 80 -34.36 20.83 32.54
CA ALA A 80 -35.68 21.31 32.11
C ALA A 80 -36.63 21.66 33.27
N SER A 81 -36.18 21.58 34.53
CA SER A 81 -36.99 21.86 35.73
C SER A 81 -37.61 23.27 35.73
N GLY A 82 -37.03 24.20 34.98
CA GLY A 82 -37.41 25.61 34.98
C GLY A 82 -36.74 26.45 36.05
N ARG A 83 -36.06 25.82 37.02
CA ARG A 83 -35.49 26.54 38.16
C ARG A 83 -34.28 27.40 37.79
N VAL A 84 -33.40 26.91 36.91
CA VAL A 84 -32.26 27.67 36.37
C VAL A 84 -32.75 28.96 35.69
N PHE A 85 -33.81 28.87 34.89
CA PHE A 85 -34.43 30.03 34.28
C PHE A 85 -35.04 30.98 35.32
N ASN A 86 -35.87 30.46 36.22
CA ASN A 86 -36.58 31.28 37.21
C ASN A 86 -35.64 32.06 38.13
N GLU A 87 -34.50 31.48 38.50
CA GLU A 87 -33.54 32.11 39.42
C GLU A 87 -32.48 32.96 38.70
N LEU A 88 -32.13 32.65 37.44
CA LEU A 88 -31.00 33.30 36.75
C LEU A 88 -31.36 34.13 35.53
N GLU A 89 -32.59 34.13 35.03
CA GLU A 89 -32.94 34.90 33.84
C GLU A 89 -32.69 36.39 34.02
N GLN A 90 -33.19 36.97 35.12
CA GLN A 90 -33.01 38.39 35.39
C GLN A 90 -31.53 38.73 35.61
N TYR A 91 -30.79 37.89 36.33
CA TYR A 91 -29.38 38.11 36.61
C TYR A 91 -28.55 38.04 35.32
N THR A 92 -28.75 36.99 34.50
CA THR A 92 -28.08 36.82 33.21
C THR A 92 -28.40 37.96 32.27
N ARG A 93 -29.65 38.42 32.20
CA ARG A 93 -30.06 39.54 31.35
C ARG A 93 -29.30 40.81 31.71
N ILE A 94 -29.16 41.12 33.01
CA ILE A 94 -28.38 42.27 33.48
C ILE A 94 -26.90 42.11 33.13
N VAL A 95 -26.31 40.94 33.43
CA VAL A 95 -24.88 40.66 33.17
C VAL A 95 -24.57 40.75 31.67
N GLN A 96 -25.40 40.14 30.82
CA GLN A 96 -25.24 40.16 29.38
C GLN A 96 -25.44 41.56 28.79
N SER A 97 -26.36 42.37 29.32
CA SER A 97 -26.56 43.75 28.89
C SER A 97 -25.30 44.62 29.06
N LEU A 98 -24.45 44.33 30.05
CA LEU A 98 -23.18 45.05 30.25
C LEU A 98 -22.17 44.79 29.12
N ALA A 99 -22.32 43.72 28.33
CA ALA A 99 -21.51 43.48 27.14
C ALA A 99 -21.75 44.52 26.03
N GLY A 100 -22.84 45.30 26.11
CA GLY A 100 -23.04 46.47 25.24
C GLY A 100 -21.92 47.51 25.34
N LEU A 101 -21.23 47.57 26.50
CA LEU A 101 -20.04 48.40 26.66
C LEU A 101 -18.88 47.96 25.76
N GLU A 102 -18.79 46.68 25.39
CA GLU A 102 -17.73 46.20 24.46
C GLU A 102 -17.88 46.80 23.07
N VAL A 103 -19.13 46.94 22.60
CA VAL A 103 -19.44 47.61 21.33
C VAL A 103 -19.00 49.07 21.40
N LEU A 104 -19.29 49.75 22.51
CA LEU A 104 -18.83 51.12 22.73
C LEU A 104 -17.30 51.19 22.79
N HIS A 105 -16.63 50.27 23.48
CA HIS A 105 -15.16 50.24 23.56
C HIS A 105 -14.53 50.07 22.17
N SER A 106 -15.09 49.21 21.33
CA SER A 106 -14.67 49.03 19.93
C SER A 106 -14.95 50.29 19.11
N LEU A 107 -16.13 50.90 19.26
CA LEU A 107 -16.57 52.08 18.51
C LEU A 107 -15.68 53.30 18.78
N VAL A 108 -15.35 53.54 20.05
CA VAL A 108 -14.52 54.69 20.46
C VAL A 108 -13.02 54.39 20.46
N GLY A 109 -12.60 53.21 20.00
CA GLY A 109 -11.18 52.81 19.91
C GLY A 109 -10.49 52.56 21.25
N ILE A 110 -11.24 52.35 22.33
CA ILE A 110 -10.70 51.88 23.61
C ILE A 110 -10.13 50.47 23.43
N VAL A 111 -10.74 49.60 22.64
CA VAL A 111 -10.13 48.31 22.25
C VAL A 111 -9.92 48.25 20.74
N ARG A 112 -8.93 47.47 20.29
CA ARG A 112 -8.65 47.28 18.86
C ARG A 112 -9.54 46.21 18.20
N ALA A 113 -10.58 45.74 18.90
CA ALA A 113 -11.47 44.73 18.37
C ALA A 113 -12.34 45.34 17.24
N PRO A 114 -12.53 44.65 16.10
CA PRO A 114 -13.31 45.18 14.99
C PRO A 114 -14.76 45.43 15.41
N LEU A 115 -15.26 46.65 15.15
CA LEU A 115 -16.59 47.08 15.60
C LEU A 115 -17.71 46.15 15.13
N ILE A 116 -17.70 45.76 13.85
CA ILE A 116 -18.75 44.92 13.26
C ILE A 116 -18.78 43.53 13.91
N THR A 117 -17.62 42.92 14.17
CA THR A 117 -17.57 41.60 14.81
C THR A 117 -18.05 41.67 16.25
N THR A 118 -17.64 42.70 17.01
CA THR A 118 -18.11 42.90 18.39
C THR A 118 -19.61 43.16 18.43
N LEU A 119 -20.13 43.97 17.50
CA LEU A 119 -21.55 44.27 17.39
C LEU A 119 -22.38 43.01 17.09
N MET A 120 -21.94 42.17 16.15
CA MET A 120 -22.63 40.92 15.83
C MET A 120 -22.66 39.96 17.02
N GLN A 121 -21.53 39.78 17.71
CA GLN A 121 -21.42 38.90 18.89
C GLN A 121 -22.28 39.35 20.06
N VAL A 122 -22.42 40.66 20.28
CA VAL A 122 -23.28 41.18 21.37
C VAL A 122 -24.75 41.14 20.96
N SER A 123 -25.06 41.44 19.69
CA SER A 123 -26.44 41.45 19.17
C SER A 123 -27.08 40.06 19.16
N SER A 124 -26.31 39.01 18.87
CA SER A 124 -26.79 37.62 18.92
C SER A 124 -27.25 37.24 20.33
N ARG A 125 -26.45 37.58 21.35
CA ARG A 125 -26.80 37.29 22.74
C ARG A 125 -27.95 38.15 23.24
N PHE A 126 -28.03 39.40 22.80
CA PHE A 126 -29.17 40.28 23.12
C PHE A 126 -30.48 39.73 22.56
N LEU A 127 -30.47 39.19 21.34
CA LEU A 127 -31.63 38.50 20.78
C LEU A 127 -32.09 37.37 21.72
N LEU A 128 -31.17 36.62 22.33
CA LEU A 128 -31.59 35.50 23.17
C LEU A 128 -32.08 35.90 24.55
N VAL A 129 -31.40 36.80 25.27
CA VAL A 129 -31.89 37.22 26.60
C VAL A 129 -33.11 38.14 26.51
N TRP A 130 -33.13 39.09 25.56
CA TRP A 130 -34.22 40.06 25.44
C TRP A 130 -35.28 39.65 24.43
N GLY A 131 -34.88 39.13 23.27
CA GLY A 131 -35.79 38.76 22.18
C GLY A 131 -36.50 37.42 22.40
N ILE A 132 -35.82 36.43 23.00
CA ILE A 132 -36.34 35.07 23.18
C ILE A 132 -36.73 34.80 24.63
N ALA A 133 -35.77 34.76 25.56
CA ALA A 133 -36.00 34.37 26.95
C ALA A 133 -37.01 35.27 27.67
N TYR A 134 -36.92 36.58 27.48
CA TYR A 134 -37.82 37.56 28.12
C TYR A 134 -39.21 37.62 27.48
N ASN A 135 -39.30 37.63 26.14
CA ASN A 135 -40.60 37.76 25.45
C ASN A 135 -41.37 36.44 25.33
N PHE A 136 -40.65 35.31 25.32
CA PHE A 136 -41.22 33.96 25.20
C PHE A 136 -40.72 33.06 26.35
N PRO A 137 -41.04 33.42 27.62
CA PRO A 137 -40.55 32.66 28.78
C PRO A 137 -41.11 31.25 28.80
N ALA A 138 -42.35 31.05 28.35
CA ALA A 138 -43.00 29.73 28.33
C ALA A 138 -42.27 28.70 27.45
N THR A 139 -41.62 29.13 26.36
CA THR A 139 -40.86 28.23 25.47
C THR A 139 -39.41 28.07 25.91
N THR A 140 -38.93 28.90 26.83
CA THR A 140 -37.53 28.96 27.27
C THR A 140 -37.34 28.32 28.65
N GLN A 141 -38.26 28.57 29.58
CA GLN A 141 -38.16 28.19 30.99
C GLN A 141 -37.89 26.70 31.17
N HIS A 142 -38.69 25.84 30.53
CA HIS A 142 -38.55 24.38 30.65
C HIS A 142 -37.66 23.76 29.57
N SER A 143 -36.92 24.58 28.82
CA SER A 143 -36.01 24.07 27.81
C SER A 143 -34.65 23.75 28.43
N PRO A 144 -34.15 22.50 28.34
CA PRO A 144 -32.79 22.19 28.82
C PRO A 144 -31.73 22.98 28.05
N ALA A 145 -32.04 23.46 26.85
CA ALA A 145 -31.19 24.32 26.04
C ALA A 145 -30.86 25.65 26.73
N TYR A 146 -31.75 26.18 27.58
CA TYR A 146 -31.46 27.41 28.32
C TYR A 146 -30.31 27.20 29.33
N SER A 147 -30.38 26.11 30.08
CA SER A 147 -29.36 25.75 31.07
C SER A 147 -28.01 25.42 30.42
N THR A 148 -28.01 24.70 29.29
CA THR A 148 -26.78 24.37 28.55
C THR A 148 -26.17 25.59 27.87
N MET A 149 -26.99 26.51 27.35
CA MET A 149 -26.53 27.80 26.82
C MET A 149 -25.84 28.62 27.91
N LEU A 150 -26.45 28.77 29.09
CA LEU A 150 -25.84 29.52 30.19
C LEU A 150 -24.53 28.91 30.67
N LEU A 151 -24.43 27.58 30.74
CA LEU A 151 -23.19 26.90 31.10
C LEU A 151 -22.08 27.16 30.08
N ALA A 152 -22.39 27.04 28.77
CA ALA A 152 -21.43 27.28 27.71
C ALA A 152 -20.96 28.74 27.65
N TRP A 153 -21.89 29.69 27.78
CA TRP A 153 -21.60 31.13 27.81
C TRP A 153 -20.76 31.49 29.02
N SER A 154 -21.24 31.16 30.22
CA SER A 154 -20.60 31.61 31.46
C SER A 154 -19.19 31.03 31.64
N PHE A 155 -18.95 29.77 31.27
CA PHE A 155 -17.59 29.22 31.29
C PHE A 155 -16.68 29.95 30.29
N THR A 156 -17.15 30.17 29.06
CA THR A 156 -16.38 30.87 28.02
C THR A 156 -16.03 32.30 28.45
N GLU A 157 -16.97 33.01 29.07
CA GLU A 157 -16.78 34.38 29.52
C GLU A 157 -15.85 34.49 30.73
N VAL A 158 -15.95 33.59 31.71
CA VAL A 158 -15.03 33.53 32.85
C VAL A 158 -13.59 33.37 32.36
N VAL A 159 -13.35 32.44 31.44
CA VAL A 159 -12.02 32.21 30.85
C VAL A 159 -11.56 33.45 30.06
N ARG A 160 -12.43 34.03 29.21
CA ARG A 160 -12.12 35.18 28.36
C ARG A 160 -11.74 36.42 29.17
N TYR A 161 -12.58 36.81 30.12
CA TYR A 161 -12.33 38.02 30.91
C TYR A 161 -11.14 37.82 31.87
N SER A 162 -10.98 36.64 32.47
CA SER A 162 -9.82 36.34 33.31
C SER A 162 -8.51 36.42 32.51
N TYR A 163 -8.49 35.89 31.28
CA TYR A 163 -7.33 36.00 30.39
C TYR A 163 -6.94 37.47 30.14
N PHE A 164 -7.92 38.35 29.91
CA PHE A 164 -7.66 39.77 29.72
C PHE A 164 -7.23 40.49 31.01
N VAL A 165 -7.72 40.09 32.18
CA VAL A 165 -7.23 40.59 33.48
C VAL A 165 -5.73 40.31 33.63
N PHE A 166 -5.30 39.05 33.43
CA PHE A 166 -3.89 38.69 33.53
C PHE A 166 -3.04 39.40 32.48
N THR A 167 -3.53 39.48 31.23
CA THR A 167 -2.84 40.17 30.13
C THR A 167 -2.65 41.66 30.43
N LEU A 168 -3.65 42.34 30.99
CA LEU A 168 -3.60 43.77 31.29
C LEU A 168 -2.86 44.10 32.60
N SER A 169 -2.79 43.15 33.54
CA SER A 169 -2.09 43.32 34.82
C SER A 169 -0.56 43.26 34.71
N GLY A 170 -0.03 42.67 33.63
CA GLY A 170 1.41 42.44 33.45
C GLY A 170 1.99 41.29 34.28
N LEU A 171 1.16 40.54 35.02
CA LEU A 171 1.58 39.43 35.90
C LEU A 171 1.91 38.12 35.14
N GLY A 172 1.75 38.11 33.81
CA GLY A 172 1.82 36.90 32.99
C GLY A 172 0.53 36.09 33.04
N VAL A 173 0.17 35.41 31.95
CA VAL A 173 -1.04 34.58 31.87
C VAL A 173 -0.68 33.14 32.24
N PRO A 174 -1.34 32.50 33.22
CA PRO A 174 -1.11 31.09 33.53
C PRO A 174 -1.29 30.18 32.31
N SER A 175 -0.44 29.16 32.18
CA SER A 175 -0.49 28.22 31.06
C SER A 175 -1.85 27.54 30.92
N LEU A 176 -2.46 27.13 32.04
CA LEU A 176 -3.80 26.56 32.07
C LEU A 176 -4.87 27.54 31.54
N LEU A 177 -4.78 28.83 31.89
CA LEU A 177 -5.76 29.82 31.43
C LEU A 177 -5.60 30.13 29.94
N SER A 178 -4.35 30.12 29.43
CA SER A 178 -4.07 30.19 28.00
C SER A 178 -4.60 28.96 27.26
N PHE A 179 -4.35 27.76 27.79
CA PHE A 179 -4.87 26.52 27.24
C PHE A 179 -6.40 26.54 27.17
N LEU A 180 -7.08 26.87 28.26
CA LEU A 180 -8.53 26.97 28.29
C LEU A 180 -9.03 27.99 27.27
N ARG A 181 -8.43 29.20 27.21
CA ARG A 181 -8.82 30.25 26.27
C ARG A 181 -8.78 29.81 24.81
N TYR A 182 -7.78 29.02 24.43
CA TYR A 182 -7.58 28.59 23.04
C TYR A 182 -8.11 27.20 22.72
N ASN A 183 -8.61 26.43 23.69
CA ASN A 183 -9.09 25.06 23.44
C ASN A 183 -10.56 24.84 23.82
N THR A 184 -11.13 25.57 24.78
CA THR A 184 -12.51 25.31 25.24
C THR A 184 -13.56 25.67 24.19
N PHE A 185 -13.21 26.48 23.19
CA PHE A 185 -14.10 26.83 22.09
C PHE A 185 -14.52 25.59 21.27
N MET A 186 -13.69 24.54 21.19
CA MET A 186 -14.00 23.34 20.39
C MET A 186 -15.24 22.59 20.89
N ILE A 187 -15.51 22.64 22.21
CA ILE A 187 -16.63 21.94 22.84
C ILE A 187 -17.76 22.91 23.20
N LEU A 188 -17.44 24.09 23.76
CA LEU A 188 -18.45 25.01 24.25
C LEU A 188 -19.12 25.81 23.13
N TYR A 189 -18.43 26.03 22.00
CA TYR A 189 -19.00 26.80 20.90
C TYR A 189 -20.17 26.05 20.22
N PRO A 190 -20.05 24.78 19.80
CA PRO A 190 -21.18 24.12 19.15
C PRO A 190 -22.28 23.77 20.17
N LEU A 191 -21.94 23.47 21.44
CA LEU A 191 -22.94 23.32 22.51
C LEU A 191 -23.76 24.60 22.73
N GLY A 192 -23.09 25.76 22.75
CA GLY A 192 -23.72 27.07 22.84
C GLY A 192 -24.63 27.32 21.64
N ILE A 193 -24.08 27.32 20.42
CA ILE A 193 -24.84 27.65 19.20
C ILE A 193 -26.02 26.71 18.96
N SER A 194 -25.89 25.40 19.23
CA SER A 194 -27.01 24.47 19.12
C SER A 194 -28.12 24.79 20.12
N SER A 195 -27.75 25.15 21.35
CA SER A 195 -28.71 25.58 22.38
C SER A 195 -29.41 26.88 21.99
N GLU A 196 -28.66 27.84 21.45
CA GLU A 196 -29.17 29.11 20.94
C GLU A 196 -30.19 28.93 19.80
N CYS A 197 -29.83 28.13 18.79
CA CYS A 197 -30.72 27.80 17.66
C CYS A 197 -31.99 27.10 18.13
N TRP A 198 -31.88 26.18 19.08
CA TRP A 198 -33.02 25.47 19.63
C TRP A 198 -33.99 26.40 20.34
N LEU A 199 -33.49 27.36 21.14
CA LEU A 199 -34.34 28.34 21.81
C LEU A 199 -35.05 29.28 20.83
N VAL A 200 -34.35 29.73 19.77
CA VAL A 200 -34.95 30.53 18.70
C VAL A 200 -36.05 29.72 18.00
N TYR A 201 -35.78 28.47 17.63
CA TYR A 201 -36.75 27.58 16.98
C TYR A 201 -38.00 27.35 17.84
N GLN A 202 -37.83 27.06 19.12
CA GLN A 202 -38.93 26.84 20.06
C GLN A 202 -39.81 28.07 20.27
N ALA A 203 -39.27 29.29 20.09
CA ALA A 203 -40.03 30.53 20.21
C ALA A 203 -40.89 30.85 18.97
N ILE A 204 -40.64 30.24 17.80
CA ILE A 204 -41.34 30.56 16.55
C ILE A 204 -42.87 30.36 16.64
N PRO A 205 -43.39 29.25 17.19
CA PRO A 205 -44.84 29.07 17.34
C PRO A 205 -45.47 30.11 18.27
N ALA A 206 -44.79 30.47 19.37
CA ALA A 206 -45.27 31.48 20.30
C ALA A 206 -45.21 32.90 19.70
N ALA A 207 -44.17 33.20 18.93
CA ALA A 207 -44.02 34.46 18.20
C ALA A 207 -45.14 34.69 17.17
N LYS A 208 -45.61 33.62 16.52
CA LYS A 208 -46.71 33.69 15.55
C LYS A 208 -48.02 34.18 16.17
N LEU A 209 -48.22 33.94 17.46
CA LEU A 209 -49.41 34.38 18.20
C LEU A 209 -49.34 35.85 18.62
N VAL A 210 -48.15 36.47 18.56
CA VAL A 210 -47.91 37.88 18.92
C VAL A 210 -47.97 38.78 17.68
N ASP A 211 -47.29 38.41 16.60
CA ASP A 211 -47.32 39.11 15.31
C ASP A 211 -46.94 38.14 14.20
N GLU A 212 -47.75 38.07 13.14
CA GLU A 212 -47.57 37.14 12.02
C GLU A 212 -46.23 37.32 11.29
N LYS A 213 -45.56 38.47 11.41
CA LYS A 213 -44.29 38.78 10.76
C LYS A 213 -43.06 38.29 11.54
N ILE A 214 -43.15 38.20 12.87
CA ILE A 214 -42.01 37.82 13.73
C ILE A 214 -41.49 36.41 13.43
N PRO A 215 -42.33 35.39 13.17
CA PRO A 215 -41.86 34.06 12.75
C PRO A 215 -40.92 34.08 11.55
N TYR A 216 -41.22 34.90 10.53
CA TYR A 216 -40.36 35.00 9.33
C TYR A 216 -39.00 35.62 9.66
N VAL A 217 -38.97 36.59 10.58
CA VAL A 217 -37.72 37.19 11.07
C VAL A 217 -36.90 36.16 11.86
N LEU A 218 -37.53 35.37 12.73
CA LEU A 218 -36.86 34.32 13.50
C LEU A 218 -36.34 33.19 12.59
N TRP A 219 -37.09 32.81 11.55
CA TRP A 219 -36.64 31.85 10.53
C TRP A 219 -35.45 32.38 9.73
N ALA A 220 -35.47 33.65 9.32
CA ALA A 220 -34.34 34.27 8.64
C ALA A 220 -33.08 34.30 9.53
N ILE A 221 -33.24 34.58 10.82
CA ILE A 221 -32.15 34.54 11.79
C ILE A 221 -31.61 33.11 11.96
N LEU A 222 -32.49 32.11 12.08
CA LEU A 222 -32.07 30.70 12.17
C LEU A 222 -31.29 30.27 10.92
N ALA A 223 -31.74 30.68 9.74
CA ALA A 223 -31.03 30.43 8.48
C ALA A 223 -29.64 31.10 8.47
N ILE A 224 -29.49 32.32 8.99
CA ILE A 224 -28.19 32.98 9.12
C ILE A 224 -27.29 32.22 10.10
N TYR A 225 -27.81 31.77 11.25
CA TYR A 225 -27.04 30.96 12.22
C TYR A 225 -26.55 29.65 11.61
N LEU A 226 -27.39 28.99 10.81
CA LEU A 226 -27.03 27.72 10.17
C LEU A 226 -26.05 27.94 9.01
N LEU A 227 -26.31 28.91 8.11
CA LEU A 227 -25.48 29.21 6.92
C LEU A 227 -24.10 29.77 7.28
N SER A 228 -24.01 30.67 8.26
CA SER A 228 -22.74 31.27 8.70
C SER A 228 -21.81 30.28 9.41
N ASN A 229 -22.33 29.12 9.81
CA ASN A 229 -21.60 28.11 10.56
C ASN A 229 -21.42 26.79 9.80
N ILE A 230 -21.86 26.63 8.54
CA ILE A 230 -21.67 25.37 7.78
C ILE A 230 -20.19 24.94 7.68
N THR A 231 -19.26 25.90 7.67
CA THR A 231 -17.81 25.64 7.64
C THR A 231 -17.17 25.33 9.01
N MET A 232 -17.78 25.76 10.13
CA MET A 232 -17.30 25.47 11.50
C MET A 232 -18.07 24.36 12.21
N ILE A 233 -19.37 24.23 11.96
CA ILE A 233 -20.20 23.09 12.33
C ILE A 233 -19.72 21.84 11.59
N GLY A 234 -19.26 21.95 10.33
CA GLY A 234 -18.61 20.83 9.66
C GLY A 234 -17.38 20.24 10.39
N LYS A 235 -16.73 21.01 11.29
CA LYS A 235 -15.61 20.52 12.13
C LYS A 235 -15.99 20.33 13.60
N GLY A 236 -17.00 21.05 14.11
CA GLY A 236 -17.49 20.96 15.48
C GLY A 236 -18.62 19.95 15.70
N LEU A 237 -19.45 19.66 14.69
CA LEU A 237 -20.42 18.55 14.74
C LEU A 237 -19.72 17.19 14.59
N ILE A 238 -18.52 17.15 14.02
CA ILE A 238 -17.61 15.99 14.10
C ILE A 238 -17.07 15.79 15.53
N LEU A 239 -17.07 16.84 16.36
CA LEU A 239 -16.64 16.82 17.77
C LEU A 239 -17.79 16.76 18.80
N LEU A 240 -19.05 16.98 18.41
CA LEU A 240 -20.23 16.89 19.31
C LEU A 240 -21.24 15.81 18.90
N GLY A 241 -21.25 15.38 17.62
CA GLY A 241 -21.82 14.10 17.22
C GLY A 241 -21.05 12.90 17.79
N SER A 242 -19.81 13.14 18.24
CA SER A 242 -18.95 12.20 18.96
C SER A 242 -19.06 12.29 20.49
N ALA A 243 -19.89 13.17 21.06
CA ALA A 243 -20.05 13.27 22.52
C ALA A 243 -21.33 12.62 23.09
N LEU A 244 -22.34 12.33 22.25
CA LEU A 244 -23.56 11.64 22.66
C LEU A 244 -23.48 10.09 22.61
N PRO A 245 -22.60 9.45 21.81
CA PRO A 245 -22.24 8.06 22.05
C PRO A 245 -21.35 7.92 23.30
N VAL A 246 -20.57 8.95 23.65
CA VAL A 246 -19.57 8.87 24.74
C VAL A 246 -20.18 8.95 26.15
N PHE A 247 -21.38 9.51 26.34
CA PHE A 247 -22.06 9.46 27.64
C PHE A 247 -23.08 8.31 27.79
N ALA A 248 -23.55 7.69 26.70
CA ALA A 248 -24.30 6.44 26.78
C ALA A 248 -23.35 5.23 26.94
N ALA A 249 -22.18 5.26 26.30
CA ALA A 249 -21.12 4.27 26.48
C ALA A 249 -20.49 4.32 27.88
N SER A 250 -20.51 5.47 28.57
CA SER A 250 -19.98 5.58 29.95
C SER A 250 -20.94 5.10 31.05
N LEU A 251 -22.21 4.84 30.74
CA LEU A 251 -23.19 4.23 31.65
C LEU A 251 -23.46 2.76 31.37
N VAL A 252 -22.94 2.23 30.26
CA VAL A 252 -22.66 0.80 30.10
C VAL A 252 -21.15 0.57 30.20
N LYS A 253 -20.50 1.17 31.19
CA LYS A 253 -19.38 0.48 31.83
C LYS A 253 -19.98 -0.63 32.72
N ARG A 254 -20.37 -1.76 32.11
CA ARG A 254 -19.79 -3.01 32.61
C ARG A 254 -18.29 -2.72 32.58
N GLN A 255 -17.56 -2.88 33.68
CA GLN A 255 -16.10 -2.71 33.67
C GLN A 255 -15.57 -3.32 32.38
N SER A 256 -15.21 -2.51 31.38
CA SER A 256 -14.62 -3.01 30.16
C SER A 256 -13.27 -3.52 30.62
N SER A 257 -13.14 -4.84 30.73
CA SER A 257 -11.87 -5.49 30.99
C SER A 257 -10.87 -4.92 30.00
N SER A 258 -9.71 -4.47 30.48
CA SER A 258 -8.60 -4.22 29.57
C SER A 258 -8.23 -5.55 28.92
N LEU A 259 -7.70 -5.54 27.69
CA LEU A 259 -7.17 -6.74 27.04
C LEU A 259 -6.18 -7.50 27.94
N GLU A 260 -5.42 -6.76 28.78
CA GLU A 260 -4.49 -7.34 29.75
C GLU A 260 -5.13 -8.08 30.93
N SER A 261 -6.44 -7.92 31.11
CA SER A 261 -7.21 -8.65 32.14
C SER A 261 -7.93 -9.89 31.60
N CYS A 262 -7.80 -10.19 30.30
CA CYS A 262 -8.45 -11.34 29.70
C CYS A 262 -7.86 -12.65 30.23
N PRO A 263 -8.72 -13.63 30.56
CA PRO A 263 -8.29 -14.84 31.26
C PRO A 263 -7.42 -15.77 30.39
N GLY A 264 -7.44 -15.60 29.07
CA GLY A 264 -6.85 -16.55 28.14
C GLY A 264 -7.59 -17.88 28.15
N TYR A 265 -6.90 -18.95 27.74
CA TYR A 265 -7.46 -20.28 27.60
C TYR A 265 -6.74 -21.28 28.52
N THR A 266 -7.30 -22.46 28.73
CA THR A 266 -6.66 -23.58 29.41
C THR A 266 -6.65 -24.77 28.47
N ALA A 267 -5.47 -25.35 28.24
CA ALA A 267 -5.33 -26.55 27.44
C ALA A 267 -5.68 -27.81 28.24
N SER A 268 -6.36 -28.74 27.58
CA SER A 268 -6.73 -30.05 28.10
C SER A 268 -6.77 -31.07 26.95
N ASN A 269 -6.94 -32.35 27.28
CA ASN A 269 -6.98 -33.43 26.28
C ASN A 269 -5.80 -33.43 25.30
N ILE A 270 -4.60 -33.07 25.80
CA ILE A 270 -3.40 -32.95 24.98
C ILE A 270 -2.99 -34.33 24.49
N GLN A 271 -2.94 -34.50 23.17
CA GLN A 271 -2.44 -35.68 22.50
C GLN A 271 -1.18 -35.31 21.75
N ASN A 272 -0.11 -36.08 21.95
CA ASN A 272 1.14 -35.93 21.21
C ASN A 272 1.55 -37.31 20.70
N ASN A 273 1.51 -37.50 19.39
CA ASN A 273 1.94 -38.74 18.73
C ASN A 273 3.33 -38.61 18.08
N GLY A 274 4.08 -37.56 18.43
CA GLY A 274 5.34 -37.17 17.81
C GLY A 274 5.13 -36.13 16.72
N ALA A 275 4.47 -36.50 15.63
CA ALA A 275 4.37 -35.66 14.43
C ALA A 275 3.29 -34.59 14.53
N ARG A 276 2.29 -34.85 15.37
CA ARG A 276 1.18 -33.95 15.60
C ARG A 276 0.91 -33.80 17.09
N VAL A 277 0.67 -32.57 17.51
CA VAL A 277 0.16 -32.24 18.85
C VAL A 277 -1.23 -31.63 18.68
N THR A 278 -2.21 -32.15 19.42
CA THR A 278 -3.57 -31.57 19.47
C THR A 278 -3.99 -31.32 20.90
N ALA A 279 -4.75 -30.26 21.15
CA ALA A 279 -5.33 -30.00 22.46
C ALA A 279 -6.69 -29.30 22.34
N ASP A 280 -7.52 -29.46 23.37
CA ASP A 280 -8.74 -28.69 23.57
C ASP A 280 -8.40 -27.46 24.40
N LEU A 281 -8.73 -26.26 23.92
CA LEU A 281 -8.51 -25.02 24.65
C LEU A 281 -9.86 -24.47 25.11
N ALA A 282 -10.10 -24.47 26.43
CA ALA A 282 -11.30 -23.91 27.03
C ALA A 282 -11.02 -22.54 27.63
N LEU A 283 -11.93 -21.57 27.51
CA LEU A 283 -11.77 -20.24 28.11
C LEU A 283 -11.50 -20.36 29.63
N ALA A 284 -10.38 -19.80 30.10
CA ALA A 284 -9.85 -20.07 31.44
C ALA A 284 -10.58 -19.32 32.58
N GLY A 285 -11.55 -18.47 32.26
CA GLY A 285 -12.22 -17.61 33.24
C GLY A 285 -13.45 -16.93 32.69
N THR A 286 -13.81 -15.79 33.29
CA THR A 286 -14.95 -15.00 32.81
C THR A 286 -14.58 -14.34 31.49
N ALA A 287 -15.44 -14.49 30.48
CA ALA A 287 -15.28 -13.84 29.18
C ALA A 287 -15.04 -12.33 29.33
N CYS A 288 -14.05 -11.87 28.58
CA CYS A 288 -13.59 -10.51 28.48
C CYS A 288 -14.58 -9.66 27.67
N ASN A 289 -14.99 -10.20 26.53
CA ASN A 289 -15.91 -9.60 25.57
C ASN A 289 -15.59 -8.12 25.26
N VAL A 290 -14.33 -7.84 24.91
CA VAL A 290 -13.83 -6.48 24.73
C VAL A 290 -14.30 -5.89 23.39
N TYR A 291 -14.14 -6.64 22.31
CA TYR A 291 -14.48 -6.25 20.93
C TYR A 291 -15.46 -7.22 20.25
N GLY A 292 -15.84 -8.30 20.91
CA GLY A 292 -16.81 -9.29 20.47
C GLY A 292 -17.20 -10.19 21.63
N ASP A 293 -17.81 -11.35 21.35
CA ASP A 293 -18.00 -12.39 22.37
C ASP A 293 -16.79 -13.34 22.32
N ASP A 294 -16.18 -13.65 23.47
CA ASP A 294 -15.14 -14.68 23.56
C ASP A 294 -15.70 -16.04 23.15
N LEU A 295 -14.94 -16.76 22.33
CA LEU A 295 -15.26 -18.14 22.00
C LEU A 295 -14.85 -19.03 23.18
N THR A 296 -15.73 -19.95 23.59
CA THR A 296 -15.47 -20.75 24.79
C THR A 296 -14.60 -21.97 24.54
N ASP A 297 -14.65 -22.53 23.33
CA ASP A 297 -14.09 -23.83 23.00
C ASP A 297 -13.29 -23.77 21.68
N LEU A 298 -11.96 -23.81 21.78
CA LEU A 298 -11.05 -23.84 20.65
C LEU A 298 -10.29 -25.18 20.58
N LYS A 299 -9.65 -25.41 19.44
CA LYS A 299 -8.74 -26.53 19.19
C LYS A 299 -7.36 -25.98 18.85
N LEU A 300 -6.33 -26.61 19.40
CA LEU A 300 -4.95 -26.48 18.99
C LEU A 300 -4.58 -27.67 18.10
N GLU A 301 -3.89 -27.38 17.01
CA GLU A 301 -3.22 -28.35 16.15
C GLU A 301 -1.81 -27.86 15.86
N VAL A 302 -0.83 -28.74 16.03
CA VAL A 302 0.57 -28.49 15.71
C VAL A 302 1.06 -29.61 14.84
N GLU A 303 1.66 -29.29 13.71
CA GLU A 303 2.20 -30.27 12.77
C GLU A 303 3.68 -29.99 12.51
N TYR A 304 4.52 -31.00 12.75
CA TYR A 304 5.90 -31.00 12.29
C TYR A 304 5.89 -31.43 10.82
N GLN A 305 5.91 -30.45 9.92
CA GLN A 305 5.69 -30.71 8.50
C GLN A 305 6.96 -31.11 7.77
N THR A 306 8.09 -30.46 8.05
CA THR A 306 9.40 -30.79 7.48
C THR A 306 10.49 -30.55 8.53
N GLU A 307 11.75 -30.84 8.17
CA GLU A 307 12.91 -30.52 9.03
C GLU A 307 12.91 -29.04 9.44
N SER A 308 12.57 -28.15 8.52
CA SER A 308 12.67 -26.70 8.69
C SER A 308 11.33 -25.98 8.83
N ARG A 309 10.20 -26.69 8.79
CA ARG A 309 8.85 -26.10 8.87
C ARG A 309 7.98 -26.72 9.94
N LEU A 310 7.46 -25.88 10.83
CA LEU A 310 6.51 -26.22 11.88
C LEU A 310 5.25 -25.37 11.71
N HIS A 311 4.08 -26.01 11.75
CA HIS A 311 2.78 -25.38 11.60
C HIS A 311 2.01 -25.41 12.92
N VAL A 312 1.43 -24.28 13.33
CA VAL A 312 0.59 -24.15 14.53
C VAL A 312 -0.72 -23.50 14.15
N LYS A 313 -1.83 -24.18 14.43
CA LYS A 313 -3.18 -23.70 14.16
C LYS A 313 -4.03 -23.69 15.42
N ILE A 314 -4.72 -22.58 15.68
CA ILE A 314 -5.75 -22.45 16.71
C ILE A 314 -7.03 -21.96 16.07
N TYR A 315 -8.10 -22.73 16.22
CA TYR A 315 -9.39 -22.50 15.57
C TYR A 315 -10.55 -22.88 16.48
N ASP A 316 -11.77 -22.46 16.15
CA ASP A 316 -12.94 -22.78 16.95
C ASP A 316 -13.37 -24.24 16.79
N SER A 317 -13.81 -24.87 17.88
CA SER A 317 -14.18 -26.30 17.87
C SER A 317 -15.35 -26.63 16.94
N ALA A 318 -16.17 -25.63 16.60
CA ALA A 318 -17.30 -25.78 15.67
C ALA A 318 -16.91 -25.58 14.20
N GLU A 319 -15.65 -25.18 13.93
CA GLU A 319 -15.12 -24.82 12.61
C GLU A 319 -16.03 -23.84 11.84
N GLN A 320 -16.51 -22.82 12.51
CA GLN A 320 -17.35 -21.77 11.92
C GLN A 320 -16.57 -20.50 11.60
N VAL A 321 -15.50 -20.20 12.33
CA VAL A 321 -14.66 -19.02 12.09
C VAL A 321 -14.06 -19.10 10.68
N PHE A 322 -13.94 -17.94 10.02
CA PHE A 322 -13.46 -17.89 8.65
C PHE A 322 -12.05 -18.48 8.53
N GLN A 323 -11.85 -19.31 7.50
CA GLN A 323 -10.54 -19.82 7.11
C GLN A 323 -10.39 -19.65 5.60
N ILE A 324 -9.19 -19.26 5.14
CA ILE A 324 -8.89 -19.13 3.70
C ILE A 324 -9.17 -20.48 3.01
N GLN A 325 -9.93 -20.41 1.92
CA GLN A 325 -10.33 -21.56 1.12
C GLN A 325 -9.11 -22.21 0.44
N GLU A 326 -9.06 -23.55 0.39
CA GLU A 326 -7.99 -24.31 -0.29
C GLU A 326 -7.88 -23.97 -1.79
N SER A 327 -8.98 -23.54 -2.42
CA SER A 327 -8.97 -23.11 -3.84
C SER A 327 -8.28 -21.75 -4.05
N VAL A 328 -8.13 -20.94 -3.01
CA VAL A 328 -7.48 -19.62 -3.07
C VAL A 328 -6.01 -19.75 -2.72
N TRP A 329 -5.72 -20.42 -1.61
CA TRP A 329 -4.36 -20.69 -1.15
C TRP A 329 -4.30 -22.14 -0.65
N PRO A 330 -3.85 -23.08 -1.50
CA PRO A 330 -3.69 -24.47 -1.11
C PRO A 330 -2.66 -24.59 0.01
N ARG A 331 -3.05 -25.14 1.15
CA ARG A 331 -2.12 -25.30 2.27
C ARG A 331 -1.05 -26.34 1.92
N PRO A 332 0.23 -26.06 2.23
CA PRO A 332 1.32 -26.98 1.96
C PRO A 332 1.17 -28.24 2.81
N GLN A 333 1.48 -29.38 2.21
CA GLN A 333 1.52 -30.66 2.92
C GLN A 333 2.90 -30.87 3.56
N GLY A 334 2.94 -31.61 4.67
CA GLY A 334 4.20 -32.10 5.26
C GLY A 334 4.78 -33.27 4.47
N ASP A 335 6.03 -33.60 4.77
CA ASP A 335 6.71 -34.77 4.19
C ASP A 335 6.12 -36.07 4.78
N ASP A 336 5.74 -37.00 3.91
CA ASP A 336 5.19 -38.29 4.32
C ASP A 336 6.19 -39.07 5.19
N GLY A 337 5.78 -39.44 6.40
CA GLY A 337 6.61 -40.22 7.33
C GLY A 337 7.78 -39.43 7.95
N PHE A 338 7.73 -38.10 7.91
CA PHE A 338 8.70 -37.22 8.57
C PHE A 338 8.92 -37.60 10.05
N ASP A 339 10.19 -37.71 10.47
CA ASP A 339 10.54 -37.94 11.87
C ASP A 339 10.57 -36.60 12.63
N PRO A 340 9.65 -36.35 13.57
CA PRO A 340 9.58 -35.10 14.33
C PRO A 340 10.82 -34.87 15.21
N ALA A 341 11.60 -35.92 15.50
CA ALA A 341 12.85 -35.81 16.20
C ALA A 341 13.94 -35.10 15.37
N SER A 342 13.84 -35.10 14.03
CA SER A 342 14.78 -34.42 13.14
C SER A 342 14.39 -32.98 12.85
N SER A 343 13.25 -32.46 13.34
CA SER A 343 12.89 -31.06 13.12
C SER A 343 13.87 -30.11 13.82
N ALA A 344 14.32 -29.08 13.11
CA ALA A 344 15.12 -27.99 13.65
C ALA A 344 14.35 -27.14 14.68
N LEU A 345 13.03 -27.31 14.76
CA LEU A 345 12.14 -26.57 15.66
C LEU A 345 11.55 -27.50 16.72
N VAL A 346 11.19 -26.90 17.86
CA VAL A 346 10.55 -27.58 18.99
C VAL A 346 9.37 -26.73 19.46
N PHE A 347 8.18 -27.34 19.45
CA PHE A 347 6.99 -26.79 20.07
C PHE A 347 6.94 -27.15 21.55
N SER A 348 6.67 -26.16 22.41
CA SER A 348 6.38 -26.35 23.84
C SER A 348 5.19 -25.49 24.25
N HIS A 349 4.49 -25.88 25.31
CA HIS A 349 3.31 -25.16 25.78
C HIS A 349 3.21 -25.15 27.32
N THR A 350 2.47 -24.16 27.81
CA THR A 350 1.96 -24.04 29.18
C THR A 350 0.47 -24.31 29.14
N GLU A 351 -0.06 -25.07 30.09
CA GLU A 351 -1.48 -25.47 30.08
C GLU A 351 -2.43 -24.35 30.53
N SER A 352 -2.11 -23.58 31.56
CA SER A 352 -3.00 -22.56 32.14
C SER A 352 -2.27 -21.37 32.79
N PRO A 353 -2.54 -20.11 32.39
CA PRO A 353 -3.17 -19.77 31.12
C PRO A 353 -2.34 -20.34 29.96
N PHE A 354 -3.01 -20.74 28.89
CA PHE A 354 -2.39 -21.37 27.74
C PHE A 354 -1.49 -20.37 27.03
N SER A 355 -0.26 -20.81 26.79
CA SER A 355 0.72 -20.14 25.94
C SER A 355 1.59 -21.21 25.30
N PHE A 356 2.13 -20.95 24.12
CA PHE A 356 3.14 -21.79 23.49
C PHE A 356 4.40 -21.02 23.12
N THR A 357 5.49 -21.79 22.97
CA THR A 357 6.77 -21.31 22.50
C THR A 357 7.28 -22.19 21.36
N ILE A 358 7.96 -21.58 20.40
CA ILE A 358 8.77 -22.28 19.39
C ILE A 358 10.24 -21.97 19.66
N ALA A 359 11.06 -23.01 19.75
CA ALA A 359 12.49 -22.88 19.95
C ALA A 359 13.29 -23.64 18.89
N ARG A 360 14.52 -23.20 18.63
CA ARG A 360 15.51 -23.95 17.85
C ARG A 360 15.96 -25.16 18.67
N ARG A 361 15.95 -26.35 18.07
CA ARG A 361 16.34 -27.60 18.75
C ARG A 361 17.81 -27.57 19.21
N ASP A 362 18.70 -27.14 18.34
CA ASP A 362 20.15 -27.27 18.59
C ASP A 362 20.68 -26.27 19.62
N THR A 363 20.07 -25.08 19.70
CA THR A 363 20.52 -24.00 20.59
C THR A 363 19.62 -23.76 21.79
N ASN A 364 18.41 -24.36 21.81
CA ASN A 364 17.32 -24.04 22.73
C ASN A 364 16.89 -22.56 22.73
N GLU A 365 17.29 -21.78 21.71
CA GLU A 365 16.85 -20.39 21.59
C GLU A 365 15.37 -20.33 21.23
N THR A 366 14.58 -19.61 22.04
CA THR A 366 13.17 -19.36 21.75
C THR A 366 13.04 -18.26 20.69
N ILE A 367 12.36 -18.57 19.59
CA ILE A 367 12.14 -17.67 18.46
C ILE A 367 10.72 -17.08 18.45
N PHE A 368 9.78 -17.73 19.15
CA PHE A 368 8.41 -17.25 19.32
C PHE A 368 7.92 -17.64 20.72
N ASP A 369 7.40 -16.69 21.48
CA ASP A 369 6.95 -16.90 22.87
C ASP A 369 5.67 -16.11 23.14
N THR A 370 4.55 -16.82 23.20
CA THR A 370 3.22 -16.21 23.38
C THR A 370 2.86 -15.89 24.82
N SER A 371 3.73 -16.19 25.79
CA SER A 371 3.47 -15.87 27.21
C SER A 371 3.53 -14.37 27.52
N ALA A 372 3.82 -13.53 26.53
CA ALA A 372 3.83 -12.07 26.65
C ALA A 372 2.46 -11.47 26.98
N ALA A 373 1.37 -12.11 26.52
CA ALA A 373 0.00 -11.73 26.84
C ALA A 373 -0.94 -12.92 26.65
N SER A 374 -2.06 -12.93 27.38
CA SER A 374 -3.12 -13.93 27.16
C SER A 374 -3.64 -13.86 25.72
N LEU A 375 -3.82 -15.03 25.08
CA LEU A 375 -4.58 -15.16 23.84
C LEU A 375 -6.00 -14.64 24.03
N VAL A 376 -6.45 -13.73 23.16
CA VAL A 376 -7.86 -13.30 23.07
C VAL A 376 -8.41 -13.77 21.74
N PHE A 377 -9.53 -14.48 21.77
CA PHE A 377 -10.17 -15.04 20.58
C PHE A 377 -11.68 -14.79 20.70
N GLU A 378 -12.12 -13.71 20.08
CA GLU A 378 -13.50 -13.23 20.08
C GLU A 378 -14.10 -13.33 18.67
N THR A 379 -15.42 -13.13 18.55
CA THR A 379 -16.17 -13.25 17.29
C THR A 379 -15.63 -12.42 16.12
N GLN A 380 -15.03 -11.26 16.39
CA GLN A 380 -14.42 -10.34 15.39
C GLN A 380 -13.11 -9.71 15.90
N TYR A 381 -12.42 -10.36 16.83
CA TYR A 381 -11.16 -9.87 17.33
C TYR A 381 -10.24 -11.01 17.78
N LEU A 382 -9.04 -11.02 17.25
CA LEU A 382 -7.98 -11.98 17.59
C LEU A 382 -6.75 -11.21 18.03
N ARG A 383 -6.29 -11.46 19.26
CA ARG A 383 -5.05 -10.93 19.81
C ARG A 383 -4.05 -12.04 20.06
N LEU A 384 -2.87 -11.94 19.46
CA LEU A 384 -1.74 -12.82 19.73
C LEU A 384 -0.46 -11.99 19.85
N ARG A 385 0.24 -12.09 20.98
CA ARG A 385 1.49 -11.37 21.22
C ARG A 385 2.64 -12.35 21.39
N THR A 386 3.76 -12.12 20.73
CA THR A 386 5.02 -12.83 20.97
C THR A 386 6.07 -11.89 21.57
N LYS A 387 6.89 -12.39 22.50
CA LYS A 387 8.11 -11.69 22.91
C LYS A 387 9.11 -11.64 21.77
N LEU A 388 9.90 -10.57 21.75
CA LEU A 388 11.06 -10.38 20.89
C LEU A 388 12.27 -9.99 21.75
N PRO A 389 13.51 -10.12 21.25
CA PRO A 389 14.71 -9.61 21.91
C PRO A 389 14.72 -8.08 21.82
N GLU A 390 15.52 -7.41 22.65
CA GLU A 390 15.73 -5.97 22.51
C GLU A 390 16.28 -5.62 21.10
N ALA A 391 15.73 -4.58 20.49
CA ALA A 391 16.12 -4.10 19.14
C ALA A 391 16.18 -5.23 18.08
N PRO A 392 15.06 -5.93 17.82
CA PRO A 392 15.03 -7.05 16.87
C PRO A 392 15.23 -6.55 15.43
N ASN A 393 15.80 -7.39 14.55
CA ASN A 393 15.94 -7.05 13.13
C ASN A 393 14.81 -7.70 12.32
N ILE A 394 13.74 -6.95 12.10
CA ILE A 394 12.53 -7.44 11.43
C ILE A 394 12.42 -6.87 10.01
N TYR A 395 12.02 -7.72 9.06
CA TYR A 395 11.82 -7.38 7.64
C TYR A 395 10.53 -8.02 7.12
N GLY A 396 9.81 -7.35 6.20
CA GLY A 396 8.55 -7.85 5.63
C GLY A 396 7.31 -7.06 6.09
N LEU A 397 6.21 -7.77 6.39
CA LEU A 397 4.92 -7.20 6.80
C LEU A 397 4.40 -6.13 5.83
N GLY A 398 4.37 -6.46 4.54
CA GLY A 398 3.94 -5.55 3.48
C GLY A 398 2.44 -5.64 3.19
N GLU A 399 1.85 -4.74 2.41
CA GLU A 399 2.51 -3.70 1.62
C GLU A 399 2.41 -2.31 2.26
N SER A 400 3.54 -1.60 2.27
CA SER A 400 3.68 -0.26 2.85
C SER A 400 4.88 0.48 2.25
N THR A 401 4.80 1.80 2.18
CA THR A 401 5.97 2.66 1.96
C THR A 401 6.65 2.91 3.30
N ASP A 402 7.77 2.24 3.53
CA ASP A 402 8.51 2.31 4.78
C ASP A 402 9.97 1.86 4.57
N SER A 403 10.78 1.96 5.62
CA SER A 403 12.11 1.35 5.65
C SER A 403 12.04 -0.16 5.45
N PHE A 404 13.04 -0.72 4.76
CA PHE A 404 13.14 -2.17 4.58
C PHE A 404 13.40 -2.90 5.90
N HIS A 405 14.21 -2.29 6.77
CA HIS A 405 14.44 -2.73 8.14
C HIS A 405 13.42 -2.03 9.05
N LEU A 406 12.46 -2.78 9.60
CA LEU A 406 11.30 -2.18 10.26
C LEU A 406 11.70 -1.42 11.53
N ASN A 407 10.99 -0.32 11.80
CA ASN A 407 11.03 0.30 13.11
C ASN A 407 10.39 -0.64 14.15
N THR A 408 11.03 -0.80 15.30
CA THR A 408 10.63 -1.74 16.35
C THR A 408 10.20 -1.06 17.65
N THR A 409 10.06 0.27 17.66
CA THR A 409 9.59 1.04 18.81
C THR A 409 8.36 1.87 18.44
N ASN A 410 7.28 1.73 19.21
CA ASN A 410 5.99 2.42 18.99
C ASN A 410 5.55 2.39 17.52
N TYR A 411 5.55 1.18 16.96
CA TYR A 411 5.33 0.97 15.54
C TYR A 411 4.06 0.15 15.30
N THR A 412 3.27 0.54 14.31
CA THR A 412 2.08 -0.20 13.89
C THR A 412 2.03 -0.31 12.37
N ARG A 413 1.81 -1.53 11.88
CA ARG A 413 1.57 -1.83 10.47
C ARG A 413 0.14 -2.32 10.30
N THR A 414 -0.63 -1.66 9.45
CA THR A 414 -1.99 -2.09 9.07
C THR A 414 -1.93 -2.93 7.79
N LEU A 415 -2.61 -4.08 7.76
CA LEU A 415 -2.83 -4.88 6.56
C LEU A 415 -4.31 -4.85 6.17
N TRP A 416 -4.61 -4.10 5.12
CA TRP A 416 -5.93 -4.01 4.48
C TRP A 416 -5.73 -3.38 3.09
N ASN A 417 -6.02 -4.11 2.02
CA ASN A 417 -5.74 -3.66 0.67
C ASN A 417 -6.51 -2.37 0.35
N ARG A 418 -5.82 -1.37 -0.20
CA ARG A 418 -6.38 -0.04 -0.38
C ARG A 418 -5.77 0.65 -1.58
N ASP A 419 -6.65 1.28 -2.37
CA ASP A 419 -6.25 2.24 -3.40
C ASP A 419 -5.56 3.45 -2.74
N ALA A 420 -4.22 3.49 -2.86
CA ALA A 420 -3.36 4.37 -2.07
C ALA A 420 -2.53 5.30 -2.95
N TYR A 421 -3.18 6.22 -3.66
CA TYR A 421 -2.52 7.23 -4.50
C TYR A 421 -1.40 7.97 -3.75
N GLY A 422 -0.23 8.10 -4.38
CA GLY A 422 0.96 8.73 -3.82
C GLY A 422 1.78 7.82 -2.89
N THR A 423 1.33 6.58 -2.66
CA THR A 423 1.95 5.58 -1.77
C THR A 423 2.42 6.17 -0.43
N PRO A 424 1.52 6.79 0.36
CA PRO A 424 1.88 7.56 1.53
C PRO A 424 2.59 6.70 2.59
N PRO A 425 3.75 7.16 3.13
CA PRO A 425 4.50 6.41 4.13
C PRO A 425 3.70 6.05 5.39
N GLY A 426 3.97 4.88 5.95
CA GLY A 426 3.37 4.43 7.21
C GLY A 426 1.89 4.08 7.14
N THR A 427 1.33 3.83 5.95
CA THR A 427 -0.07 3.44 5.76
C THR A 427 -0.20 2.11 5.02
N ASN A 428 -1.35 1.45 5.13
CA ASN A 428 -1.70 0.29 4.32
C ASN A 428 -1.84 0.67 2.83
N LEU A 429 -1.27 -0.14 1.94
CA LEU A 429 -1.30 0.07 0.49
C LEU A 429 -2.10 -1.05 -0.21
N TYR A 430 -1.66 -1.51 -1.38
CA TYR A 430 -2.46 -2.30 -2.31
C TYR A 430 -2.53 -3.80 -1.97
N GLY A 431 -1.54 -4.32 -1.24
CA GLY A 431 -1.43 -5.74 -0.89
C GLY A 431 -1.21 -6.02 0.59
N SER A 432 -1.41 -7.29 0.98
CA SER A 432 -1.30 -7.77 2.35
C SER A 432 -0.46 -9.05 2.43
N HIS A 433 0.68 -8.98 3.11
CA HIS A 433 1.71 -10.01 3.23
C HIS A 433 2.14 -10.16 4.71
N PRO A 434 1.35 -10.90 5.52
CA PRO A 434 1.60 -11.12 6.95
C PRO A 434 2.76 -12.10 7.24
N VAL A 435 3.87 -11.96 6.52
CA VAL A 435 5.12 -12.69 6.72
C VAL A 435 6.22 -11.73 7.17
N TYR A 436 7.02 -12.14 8.15
CA TYR A 436 8.23 -11.42 8.53
C TYR A 436 9.42 -12.37 8.69
N PHE A 437 10.61 -11.84 8.41
CA PHE A 437 11.87 -12.49 8.73
C PHE A 437 12.48 -11.77 9.92
N ASP A 438 13.05 -12.54 10.84
CA ASP A 438 13.73 -12.03 12.03
C ASP A 438 15.16 -12.58 12.09
N HIS A 439 16.10 -11.66 11.92
CA HIS A 439 17.53 -11.96 11.84
C HIS A 439 18.26 -11.68 13.16
N ARG A 440 18.93 -12.70 13.69
CA ARG A 440 19.61 -12.68 14.99
C ARG A 440 21.14 -12.77 14.87
N GLY A 441 21.70 -12.32 13.75
CA GLY A 441 23.14 -12.37 13.46
C GLY A 441 23.66 -13.80 13.43
N GLU A 442 24.72 -14.07 14.21
CA GLU A 442 25.34 -15.41 14.34
C GLU A 442 24.35 -16.51 14.79
N LYS A 443 23.22 -16.14 15.40
CA LYS A 443 22.18 -17.10 15.80
C LYS A 443 21.21 -17.47 14.66
N GLY A 444 21.45 -16.93 13.47
CA GLY A 444 20.68 -17.20 12.26
C GLY A 444 19.40 -16.37 12.14
N THR A 445 18.63 -16.70 11.10
CA THR A 445 17.36 -16.08 10.72
C THR A 445 16.24 -17.11 10.85
N HIS A 446 15.04 -16.66 11.14
CA HIS A 446 13.82 -17.46 11.00
C HIS A 446 12.73 -16.63 10.33
N GLY A 447 11.71 -17.29 9.81
CA GLY A 447 10.53 -16.66 9.23
C GLY A 447 9.26 -17.07 9.95
N VAL A 448 8.29 -16.16 10.01
CA VAL A 448 6.95 -16.44 10.54
C VAL A 448 5.91 -15.88 9.59
N LEU A 449 4.99 -16.73 9.13
CA LEU A 449 3.81 -16.35 8.37
C LEU A 449 2.56 -16.58 9.23
N LEU A 450 1.73 -15.54 9.38
CA LEU A 450 0.33 -15.71 9.80
C LEU A 450 -0.56 -15.80 8.56
N ALA A 451 -1.02 -17.00 8.21
CA ALA A 451 -1.87 -17.23 7.05
C ALA A 451 -3.32 -16.75 7.29
N SER A 452 -3.51 -15.43 7.29
CA SER A 452 -4.81 -14.78 7.49
C SER A 452 -5.04 -13.67 6.47
N SER A 453 -6.26 -13.61 5.93
CA SER A 453 -6.72 -12.55 5.03
C SER A 453 -7.47 -11.44 5.76
N GLN A 454 -7.66 -11.56 7.07
CA GLN A 454 -8.43 -10.61 7.85
C GLN A 454 -7.70 -9.26 7.93
N GLY A 455 -8.45 -8.16 7.98
CA GLY A 455 -7.86 -6.86 8.30
C GLY A 455 -7.18 -6.93 9.67
N MET A 456 -5.97 -6.38 9.80
CA MET A 456 -5.23 -6.44 11.06
C MET A 456 -4.27 -5.27 11.26
N ASP A 457 -4.02 -4.95 12.53
CA ASP A 457 -2.87 -4.15 12.95
C ASP A 457 -1.81 -5.09 13.56
N ILE A 458 -0.56 -4.94 13.12
CA ILE A 458 0.61 -5.59 13.70
C ILE A 458 1.42 -4.54 14.42
N LYS A 459 1.54 -4.68 15.74
CA LYS A 459 2.25 -3.72 16.59
C LYS A 459 3.62 -4.27 16.96
N ILE A 460 4.66 -3.46 16.84
CA ILE A 460 6.00 -3.77 17.33
C ILE A 460 6.39 -2.64 18.28
N ASP A 461 6.61 -2.98 19.54
CA ASP A 461 6.82 -1.99 20.60
C ASP A 461 7.65 -2.57 21.75
N ASP A 462 8.15 -1.69 22.61
CA ASP A 462 9.01 -2.01 23.76
C ASP A 462 8.41 -1.59 25.13
N SER A 463 7.18 -1.08 25.12
CA SER A 463 6.50 -0.51 26.29
C SER A 463 6.21 -1.51 27.43
N ASP A 464 6.18 -2.81 27.14
CA ASP A 464 5.97 -3.90 28.10
C ASP A 464 6.93 -5.07 27.81
N GLY A 465 8.22 -4.71 27.70
CA GLY A 465 9.22 -5.55 27.04
C GLY A 465 9.07 -5.47 25.52
N GLN A 466 10.09 -5.91 24.78
CA GLN A 466 9.99 -5.95 23.33
C GLN A 466 9.01 -7.06 22.89
N PHE A 467 8.03 -6.71 22.05
CA PHE A 467 7.08 -7.66 21.50
C PHE A 467 6.67 -7.34 20.06
N LEU A 468 6.06 -8.34 19.41
CA LEU A 468 5.21 -8.18 18.24
C LEU A 468 3.81 -8.70 18.57
N GLU A 469 2.77 -7.93 18.24
CA GLU A 469 1.38 -8.26 18.54
C GLU A 469 0.49 -8.14 17.32
N TYR A 470 -0.20 -9.23 16.98
CA TYR A 470 -1.27 -9.27 16.00
C TYR A 470 -2.59 -8.87 16.65
N ASN A 471 -3.28 -7.90 16.04
CA ASN A 471 -4.63 -7.49 16.37
C ASN A 471 -5.47 -7.60 15.09
N ALA A 472 -6.10 -8.76 14.87
CA ALA A 472 -6.86 -9.04 13.65
C ALA A 472 -8.37 -8.97 13.89
N LEU A 473 -9.12 -8.65 12.84
CA LEU A 473 -10.58 -8.53 12.83
C LEU A 473 -11.34 -9.87 12.88
N GLY A 474 -10.67 -10.94 13.34
CA GLY A 474 -11.20 -12.29 13.43
C GLY A 474 -10.29 -13.29 12.73
N GLY A 475 -10.89 -14.34 12.16
CA GLY A 475 -10.16 -15.46 11.56
C GLY A 475 -9.52 -16.37 12.61
N VAL A 476 -8.64 -17.26 12.14
CA VAL A 476 -7.93 -18.24 12.98
C VAL A 476 -6.48 -17.83 13.19
N VAL A 477 -5.82 -18.40 14.21
CA VAL A 477 -4.36 -18.41 14.26
C VAL A 477 -3.91 -19.56 13.36
N ASP A 478 -3.25 -19.26 12.24
CA ASP A 478 -2.73 -20.25 11.29
C ASP A 478 -1.28 -19.86 10.97
N LEU A 479 -0.34 -20.29 11.83
CA LEU A 479 1.05 -19.85 11.85
C LEU A 479 1.99 -20.90 11.26
N TYR A 480 2.90 -20.46 10.40
CA TYR A 480 3.99 -21.27 9.88
C TYR A 480 5.33 -20.68 10.33
N PHE A 481 6.18 -21.54 10.89
CA PHE A 481 7.53 -21.21 11.34
C PHE A 481 8.55 -21.83 10.42
N LEU A 482 9.50 -21.01 9.96
CA LEU A 482 10.56 -21.37 9.01
C LEU A 482 11.91 -21.25 9.71
N ALA A 483 12.64 -22.36 9.81
CA ALA A 483 13.80 -22.47 10.69
C ALA A 483 15.05 -21.71 10.22
N GLY A 484 15.21 -21.39 8.93
CA GLY A 484 16.49 -20.94 8.38
C GLY A 484 17.51 -22.09 8.31
N PRO A 485 18.79 -21.91 8.70
CA PRO A 485 19.32 -20.83 9.54
C PRO A 485 19.73 -19.54 8.81
N THR A 486 19.94 -19.53 7.50
CA THR A 486 20.32 -18.32 6.77
C THR A 486 19.07 -17.56 6.26
N PRO A 487 19.15 -16.24 6.03
CA PRO A 487 18.02 -15.49 5.45
C PRO A 487 17.63 -15.99 4.04
N LYS A 488 18.58 -16.51 3.25
CA LYS A 488 18.31 -17.13 1.95
C LYS A 488 17.51 -18.42 2.09
N GLU A 489 17.84 -19.28 3.06
CA GLU A 489 17.08 -20.49 3.33
C GLU A 489 15.66 -20.17 3.83
N VAL A 490 15.49 -19.13 4.66
CA VAL A 490 14.14 -18.69 5.06
C VAL A 490 13.32 -18.25 3.83
N ALA A 491 13.92 -17.55 2.87
CA ALA A 491 13.23 -17.18 1.62
C ALA A 491 12.83 -18.41 0.78
N ILE A 492 13.71 -19.41 0.67
CA ILE A 492 13.43 -20.69 0.01
C ILE A 492 12.29 -21.43 0.73
N GLN A 493 12.35 -21.53 2.06
CA GLN A 493 11.34 -22.17 2.91
C GLN A 493 9.98 -21.47 2.78
N TYR A 494 9.95 -20.14 2.70
CA TYR A 494 8.73 -19.38 2.46
C TYR A 494 8.17 -19.62 1.06
N SER A 495 9.02 -19.83 0.05
CA SER A 495 8.54 -20.17 -1.30
C SER A 495 7.77 -21.49 -1.35
N ALA A 496 8.05 -22.43 -0.43
CA ALA A 496 7.26 -23.64 -0.28
C ALA A 496 5.85 -23.39 0.33
N LEU A 497 5.61 -22.22 0.93
CA LEU A 497 4.31 -21.77 1.42
C LEU A 497 3.57 -20.91 0.38
N SER A 498 4.25 -19.93 -0.21
CA SER A 498 3.67 -19.03 -1.20
C SER A 498 3.52 -19.69 -2.58
N GLY A 499 4.24 -20.78 -2.84
CA GLY A 499 4.57 -21.22 -4.18
C GLY A 499 5.76 -20.42 -4.73
N THR A 500 6.55 -21.07 -5.59
CA THR A 500 7.62 -20.40 -6.32
C THR A 500 7.05 -19.46 -7.37
N ALA A 501 7.83 -18.43 -7.71
CA ALA A 501 7.39 -17.38 -8.63
C ALA A 501 7.12 -17.90 -10.06
N ALA A 502 6.21 -17.24 -10.78
CA ALA A 502 6.02 -17.49 -12.21
C ALA A 502 7.27 -17.12 -13.01
N MET A 503 7.66 -17.98 -13.94
CA MET A 503 8.66 -17.63 -14.96
C MET A 503 8.08 -16.64 -15.96
N MET A 504 8.80 -15.53 -16.18
CA MET A 504 8.41 -14.46 -17.09
C MET A 504 9.06 -14.69 -18.46
N PRO A 505 8.43 -14.26 -19.56
CA PRO A 505 9.10 -14.23 -20.84
C PRO A 505 10.28 -13.24 -20.80
N TYR A 506 11.35 -13.56 -21.53
CA TYR A 506 12.60 -12.80 -21.58
C TYR A 506 12.37 -11.33 -21.99
N TRP A 507 11.44 -11.08 -22.91
CA TRP A 507 11.06 -9.72 -23.32
C TRP A 507 10.47 -8.89 -22.17
N GLY A 508 9.87 -9.54 -21.16
CA GLY A 508 9.34 -8.88 -19.97
C GLY A 508 10.42 -8.16 -19.14
N PHE A 509 11.70 -8.51 -19.30
CA PHE A 509 12.82 -7.85 -18.63
C PHE A 509 13.37 -6.65 -19.40
N GLY A 510 12.87 -6.38 -20.61
CA GLY A 510 13.24 -5.21 -21.39
C GLY A 510 12.80 -3.89 -20.76
N PHE A 511 12.97 -2.78 -21.46
CA PHE A 511 12.46 -1.47 -21.03
C PHE A 511 11.01 -1.25 -21.49
N HIS A 512 10.14 -0.81 -20.57
CA HIS A 512 8.72 -0.55 -20.80
C HIS A 512 8.39 0.95 -20.73
N GLN A 513 7.64 1.47 -21.71
CA GLN A 513 7.13 2.85 -21.70
C GLN A 513 5.61 2.88 -21.50
N CYS A 514 5.14 3.72 -20.58
CA CYS A 514 3.72 3.98 -20.36
C CYS A 514 3.49 5.45 -19.97
N LYS A 515 2.25 5.93 -20.10
CA LYS A 515 1.77 7.17 -19.49
C LYS A 515 0.25 7.13 -19.44
N TYR A 516 -0.32 7.50 -18.31
CA TYR A 516 -1.71 7.90 -18.23
C TYR A 516 -1.84 9.27 -18.92
N GLY A 517 -2.71 9.37 -19.93
CA GLY A 517 -3.05 10.60 -20.62
C GLY A 517 -2.44 10.76 -22.02
N TYR A 518 -1.99 9.68 -22.67
CA TYR A 518 -1.73 9.76 -24.12
C TYR A 518 -3.05 10.07 -24.84
N ARG A 519 -3.01 11.05 -25.75
CA ARG A 519 -4.20 11.63 -26.38
C ARG A 519 -4.91 10.68 -27.33
N ASP A 520 -4.12 10.03 -28.18
CA ASP A 520 -4.58 9.22 -29.31
C ASP A 520 -3.49 8.23 -29.75
N VAL A 521 -3.87 7.30 -30.61
CA VAL A 521 -2.97 6.27 -31.17
C VAL A 521 -1.76 6.86 -31.90
N TRP A 522 -1.89 8.06 -32.46
CA TRP A 522 -0.79 8.76 -33.14
C TRP A 522 0.24 9.30 -32.15
N GLU A 523 -0.18 9.83 -31.00
CA GLU A 523 0.78 10.23 -29.96
C GLU A 523 1.56 9.03 -29.43
N VAL A 524 0.90 7.88 -29.26
CA VAL A 524 1.58 6.63 -28.91
C VAL A 524 2.63 6.27 -29.97
N ALA A 525 2.27 6.30 -31.25
CA ALA A 525 3.21 6.05 -32.35
C ALA A 525 4.35 7.08 -32.41
N GLU A 526 4.09 8.35 -32.11
CA GLU A 526 5.11 9.40 -32.01
C GLU A 526 6.11 9.08 -30.89
N VAL A 527 5.65 8.57 -29.73
CA VAL A 527 6.54 8.12 -28.64
C VAL A 527 7.43 6.97 -29.10
N VAL A 528 6.86 5.95 -29.74
CA VAL A 528 7.63 4.82 -30.31
C VAL A 528 8.69 5.32 -31.30
N ALA A 529 8.30 6.17 -32.24
CA ALA A 529 9.21 6.72 -33.25
C ALA A 529 10.32 7.60 -32.64
N ASN A 530 10.03 8.32 -31.55
CA ASN A 530 11.00 9.14 -30.85
C ASN A 530 12.02 8.31 -30.07
N TYR A 531 11.62 7.19 -29.45
CA TYR A 531 12.56 6.23 -28.85
C TYR A 531 13.53 5.66 -29.90
N THR A 532 13.00 5.24 -31.06
CA THR A 532 13.80 4.76 -32.18
C THR A 532 14.78 5.82 -32.69
N GLN A 533 14.32 7.06 -32.92
CA GLN A 533 15.20 8.16 -33.35
C GLN A 533 16.24 8.55 -32.28
N ALA A 534 15.90 8.40 -30.99
CA ALA A 534 16.82 8.65 -29.89
C ALA A 534 17.81 7.50 -29.68
N ASN A 535 17.67 6.37 -30.39
CA ASN A 535 18.47 5.17 -30.20
C ASN A 535 18.52 4.73 -28.73
N ILE A 536 17.35 4.76 -28.08
CA ILE A 536 17.13 4.22 -26.75
C ILE A 536 16.33 2.93 -26.94
N PRO A 537 16.81 1.76 -26.49
CA PRO A 537 16.05 0.52 -26.58
C PRO A 537 14.71 0.65 -25.85
N MET A 538 13.63 0.20 -26.49
CA MET A 538 12.28 0.14 -25.91
C MET A 538 11.66 -1.17 -26.35
N GLU A 539 11.33 -2.03 -25.38
CA GLU A 539 10.83 -3.37 -25.64
C GLU A 539 9.31 -3.41 -25.72
N VAL A 540 8.64 -2.64 -24.85
CA VAL A 540 7.19 -2.74 -24.66
C VAL A 540 6.56 -1.35 -24.59
N MET A 541 5.56 -1.11 -25.43
CA MET A 541 4.72 0.09 -25.38
C MET A 541 3.41 -0.25 -24.65
N TRP A 542 3.01 0.62 -23.72
CA TRP A 542 1.78 0.46 -22.94
C TRP A 542 0.78 1.55 -23.30
N THR A 543 -0.51 1.23 -23.24
CA THR A 543 -1.57 2.25 -23.25
C THR A 543 -2.47 2.07 -22.04
N ASP A 544 -2.58 3.15 -21.26
CA ASP A 544 -3.45 3.26 -20.10
C ASP A 544 -4.92 3.35 -20.53
N ILE A 545 -5.85 3.58 -19.60
CA ILE A 545 -7.30 3.70 -19.80
C ILE A 545 -7.75 4.70 -20.87
N ASP A 546 -6.84 5.47 -21.49
CA ASP A 546 -7.16 6.43 -22.56
C ASP A 546 -7.58 5.74 -23.85
N TYR A 547 -7.18 4.48 -24.06
CA TYR A 547 -7.63 3.72 -25.22
C TYR A 547 -9.13 3.42 -25.19
N MET A 548 -9.72 3.34 -24.00
CA MET A 548 -11.09 2.90 -23.78
C MET A 548 -12.11 3.99 -24.12
N GLU A 549 -13.23 3.62 -24.75
CA GLU A 549 -14.35 4.55 -24.91
C GLU A 549 -14.90 4.91 -23.53
N LEU A 550 -14.74 6.18 -23.13
CA LEU A 550 -15.24 6.68 -21.85
C LEU A 550 -14.81 5.81 -20.65
N ARG A 551 -13.58 5.27 -20.70
CA ARG A 551 -12.97 4.41 -19.66
C ARG A 551 -13.70 3.08 -19.43
N ARG A 552 -14.51 2.62 -20.39
CA ARG A 552 -15.27 1.37 -20.30
C ARG A 552 -14.41 0.19 -20.74
N LEU A 553 -14.40 -0.86 -19.92
CA LEU A 553 -13.68 -2.10 -20.22
C LEU A 553 -14.09 -2.70 -21.57
N PHE A 554 -13.12 -3.30 -22.25
CA PHE A 554 -13.29 -4.00 -23.53
C PHE A 554 -13.89 -3.12 -24.64
N THR A 555 -13.51 -1.85 -24.67
CA THR A 555 -13.89 -0.90 -25.72
C THR A 555 -12.68 -0.12 -26.23
N LEU A 556 -12.84 0.55 -27.38
CA LEU A 556 -11.88 1.50 -27.92
C LEU A 556 -12.56 2.84 -28.20
N ASP A 557 -11.90 3.96 -27.87
CA ASP A 557 -12.39 5.30 -28.23
C ASP A 557 -12.38 5.43 -29.77
N PRO A 558 -13.55 5.63 -30.41
CA PRO A 558 -13.65 5.57 -31.87
C PRO A 558 -13.02 6.78 -32.58
N GLU A 559 -12.75 7.88 -31.88
CA GLU A 559 -12.15 9.09 -32.45
C GLU A 559 -10.63 9.16 -32.22
N ARG A 560 -10.12 8.55 -31.14
CA ARG A 560 -8.72 8.63 -30.71
C ARG A 560 -7.95 7.32 -30.87
N TYR A 561 -8.63 6.21 -30.69
CA TYR A 561 -8.08 4.85 -30.74
C TYR A 561 -8.91 3.92 -31.63
N PRO A 562 -9.26 4.32 -32.87
CA PRO A 562 -10.04 3.46 -33.74
C PRO A 562 -9.30 2.14 -34.01
N LEU A 563 -10.03 1.02 -33.98
CA LEU A 563 -9.49 -0.34 -34.05
C LEU A 563 -8.48 -0.55 -35.19
N GLU A 564 -8.76 -0.02 -36.38
CA GLU A 564 -7.84 -0.07 -37.53
C GLU A 564 -6.45 0.48 -37.20
N LEU A 565 -6.40 1.66 -36.57
CA LEU A 565 -5.13 2.30 -36.23
C LEU A 565 -4.47 1.62 -35.03
N VAL A 566 -5.24 1.16 -34.04
CA VAL A 566 -4.67 0.40 -32.92
C VAL A 566 -4.01 -0.88 -33.44
N ARG A 567 -4.67 -1.62 -34.34
CA ARG A 567 -4.07 -2.77 -35.03
C ARG A 567 -2.84 -2.36 -35.83
N GLY A 568 -2.89 -1.25 -36.57
CA GLY A 568 -1.72 -0.75 -37.30
C GLY A 568 -0.52 -0.40 -36.40
N LEU A 569 -0.76 0.08 -35.18
CA LEU A 569 0.28 0.31 -34.18
C LEU A 569 0.86 -1.02 -33.67
N VAL A 570 0.00 -1.97 -33.32
CA VAL A 570 0.40 -3.29 -32.84
C VAL A 570 1.18 -4.06 -33.90
N ASP A 571 0.69 -4.09 -35.14
CA ASP A 571 1.37 -4.69 -36.30
C ASP A 571 2.75 -4.07 -36.51
N TYR A 572 2.87 -2.74 -36.34
CA TYR A 572 4.17 -2.06 -36.38
C TYR A 572 5.09 -2.54 -35.26
N LEU A 573 4.61 -2.58 -34.01
CA LEU A 573 5.42 -3.04 -32.87
C LEU A 573 5.91 -4.48 -33.09
N HIS A 574 5.02 -5.40 -33.45
CA HIS A 574 5.36 -6.80 -33.71
C HIS A 574 6.35 -6.97 -34.87
N ALA A 575 6.17 -6.22 -35.96
CA ALA A 575 7.11 -6.21 -37.10
C ALA A 575 8.51 -5.71 -36.71
N HIS A 576 8.63 -4.95 -35.61
CA HIS A 576 9.87 -4.45 -35.05
C HIS A 576 10.29 -5.20 -33.77
N GLN A 577 9.71 -6.38 -33.51
CA GLN A 577 10.04 -7.24 -32.36
C GLN A 577 9.78 -6.58 -30.99
N GLN A 578 8.82 -5.67 -30.94
CA GLN A 578 8.35 -4.98 -29.73
C GLN A 578 6.97 -5.53 -29.35
N HIS A 579 6.55 -5.25 -28.12
CA HIS A 579 5.33 -5.81 -27.53
C HIS A 579 4.35 -4.72 -27.12
N TYR A 580 3.07 -5.08 -27.02
CA TYR A 580 1.99 -4.16 -26.63
C TYR A 580 1.24 -4.64 -25.39
N ILE A 581 1.04 -3.73 -24.41
CA ILE A 581 0.29 -4.01 -23.18
C ILE A 581 -0.76 -2.93 -22.96
N VAL A 582 -1.94 -3.34 -22.47
CA VAL A 582 -3.00 -2.43 -22.08
C VAL A 582 -3.48 -2.70 -20.67
N MET A 583 -4.06 -1.68 -20.04
CA MET A 583 -4.74 -1.81 -18.75
C MET A 583 -6.10 -2.48 -18.87
N VAL A 584 -6.45 -3.32 -17.89
CA VAL A 584 -7.78 -3.87 -17.62
C VAL A 584 -8.12 -3.68 -16.15
N ASN A 585 -9.10 -2.82 -15.88
CA ASN A 585 -9.71 -2.56 -14.57
C ASN A 585 -10.51 -3.74 -13.99
N SER A 586 -10.73 -3.70 -12.69
CA SER A 586 -11.57 -4.62 -11.91
C SER A 586 -13.08 -4.42 -12.05
N ALA A 587 -13.53 -3.22 -12.43
CA ALA A 587 -14.93 -2.81 -12.36
C ALA A 587 -15.51 -2.50 -13.75
N VAL A 588 -16.70 -3.03 -14.04
CA VAL A 588 -17.39 -2.92 -15.34
C VAL A 588 -18.45 -1.82 -15.26
N TRP A 589 -18.54 -0.97 -16.28
CA TRP A 589 -19.55 0.10 -16.34
C TRP A 589 -20.98 -0.47 -16.25
N ALA A 590 -21.79 0.05 -15.32
CA ALA A 590 -23.13 -0.44 -15.03
C ALA A 590 -24.21 0.13 -15.97
N GLY A 591 -23.91 0.20 -17.26
CA GLY A 591 -24.80 0.72 -18.29
C GLY A 591 -25.09 -0.29 -19.39
N ASP A 592 -26.04 0.03 -20.26
CA ASP A 592 -26.48 -0.87 -21.33
C ASP A 592 -25.40 -1.03 -22.41
N ASN A 593 -24.59 -2.09 -22.29
CA ASN A 593 -23.62 -2.56 -23.28
C ASN A 593 -23.44 -4.09 -23.18
N ASP A 594 -22.81 -4.70 -24.18
CA ASP A 594 -22.66 -6.15 -24.27
C ASP A 594 -21.87 -6.72 -23.06
N VAL A 595 -20.77 -6.06 -22.66
CA VAL A 595 -19.94 -6.45 -21.51
C VAL A 595 -20.76 -6.58 -20.22
N TYR A 596 -21.60 -5.59 -19.90
CA TYR A 596 -22.46 -5.60 -18.72
C TYR A 596 -23.60 -6.61 -18.86
N ASN A 597 -24.27 -6.62 -20.03
CA ASN A 597 -25.44 -7.46 -20.29
C ASN A 597 -25.11 -8.95 -20.27
N GLU A 598 -23.99 -9.37 -20.86
CA GLU A 598 -23.51 -10.76 -20.79
C GLU A 598 -23.24 -11.20 -19.35
N GLY A 599 -22.66 -10.33 -18.53
CA GLY A 599 -22.46 -10.66 -17.12
C GLY A 599 -23.77 -10.74 -16.31
N VAL A 600 -24.80 -9.98 -16.70
CA VAL A 600 -26.15 -10.11 -16.15
C VAL A 600 -26.76 -11.47 -16.55
N GLU A 601 -26.61 -11.87 -17.81
CA GLU A 601 -27.10 -13.16 -18.32
C GLU A 601 -26.43 -14.35 -17.64
N GLN A 602 -25.13 -14.23 -17.36
CA GLN A 602 -24.32 -15.27 -16.72
C GLN A 602 -24.32 -15.21 -15.18
N ASN A 603 -24.96 -14.20 -14.59
CA ASN A 603 -25.08 -13.97 -13.14
C ASN A 603 -23.74 -13.82 -12.39
N VAL A 604 -22.76 -13.17 -13.02
CA VAL A 604 -21.38 -13.07 -12.49
C VAL A 604 -21.13 -11.86 -11.60
N TRP A 605 -22.08 -10.94 -11.47
CA TRP A 605 -21.90 -9.74 -10.66
C TRP A 605 -22.11 -10.00 -9.17
N GLN A 606 -21.41 -9.23 -8.33
CA GLN A 606 -21.66 -9.17 -6.90
C GLN A 606 -23.09 -8.67 -6.62
N ILE A 607 -23.76 -9.27 -5.63
CA ILE A 607 -25.16 -8.96 -5.31
C ILE A 607 -25.31 -8.55 -3.84
N ARG A 608 -26.29 -7.67 -3.60
CA ARG A 608 -26.77 -7.34 -2.25
C ARG A 608 -27.72 -8.43 -1.74
N GLU A 609 -27.95 -8.44 -0.43
CA GLU A 609 -28.87 -9.39 0.24
C GLU A 609 -30.29 -9.36 -0.34
N ASN A 610 -30.75 -8.18 -0.78
CA ASN A 610 -32.06 -8.00 -1.42
C ASN A 610 -32.16 -8.54 -2.87
N GLY A 611 -31.08 -9.13 -3.40
CA GLY A 611 -31.00 -9.69 -4.75
C GLY A 611 -30.71 -8.68 -5.88
N SER A 612 -30.42 -7.41 -5.55
CA SER A 612 -29.98 -6.43 -6.54
C SER A 612 -28.46 -6.49 -6.74
N ILE A 613 -27.98 -6.23 -7.96
CA ILE A 613 -26.54 -6.12 -8.25
C ILE A 613 -25.91 -4.96 -7.44
N TYR A 614 -24.77 -5.22 -6.80
CA TYR A 614 -24.00 -4.20 -6.11
C TYR A 614 -23.40 -3.20 -7.10
N GLN A 615 -23.49 -1.91 -6.78
CA GLN A 615 -22.92 -0.84 -7.60
C GLN A 615 -22.01 0.06 -6.76
N GLY A 616 -20.83 0.36 -7.30
CA GLY A 616 -19.92 1.39 -6.84
C GLY A 616 -19.66 2.41 -7.95
N ALA A 617 -18.60 3.21 -7.81
CA ALA A 617 -18.18 4.16 -8.84
C ALA A 617 -16.66 4.11 -9.06
N VAL A 618 -16.24 4.03 -10.32
CA VAL A 618 -14.82 4.05 -10.74
C VAL A 618 -14.71 4.96 -11.98
N TRP A 619 -13.63 4.87 -12.76
CA TRP A 619 -13.35 5.67 -13.95
C TRP A 619 -14.51 5.82 -14.95
N PRO A 620 -15.26 4.77 -15.37
CA PRO A 620 -16.37 4.95 -16.31
C PRO A 620 -17.65 5.50 -15.66
N GLY A 621 -17.64 5.81 -14.37
CA GLY A 621 -18.80 6.21 -13.58
C GLY A 621 -19.37 5.03 -12.76
N PRO A 622 -20.70 4.84 -12.70
CA PRO A 622 -21.32 3.72 -11.98
C PRO A 622 -20.81 2.38 -12.51
N THR A 623 -20.45 1.47 -11.62
CA THR A 623 -19.79 0.21 -11.97
C THR A 623 -20.26 -0.96 -11.12
N VAL A 624 -20.13 -2.16 -11.68
CA VAL A 624 -20.37 -3.45 -11.03
C VAL A 624 -19.07 -4.26 -10.94
N PHE A 625 -19.01 -5.17 -9.98
CA PHE A 625 -17.82 -5.95 -9.65
C PHE A 625 -18.09 -7.44 -9.91
N PRO A 626 -17.19 -8.17 -10.59
CA PRO A 626 -17.29 -9.62 -10.70
C PRO A 626 -17.25 -10.31 -9.33
N ASP A 627 -18.00 -11.38 -9.19
CA ASP A 627 -17.90 -12.32 -8.09
C ASP A 627 -16.99 -13.49 -8.52
N TRP A 628 -15.73 -13.42 -8.11
CA TRP A 628 -14.72 -14.42 -8.49
C TRP A 628 -14.99 -15.83 -7.93
N PHE A 629 -15.94 -15.98 -7.01
CA PHE A 629 -16.37 -17.29 -6.52
C PHE A 629 -17.55 -17.88 -7.30
N HIS A 630 -18.17 -17.11 -8.20
CA HIS A 630 -19.25 -17.62 -9.03
C HIS A 630 -18.67 -18.50 -10.15
N PRO A 631 -19.19 -19.73 -10.37
CA PRO A 631 -18.60 -20.70 -11.30
C PRO A 631 -18.54 -20.22 -12.76
N ASN A 632 -19.46 -19.33 -13.16
CA ASN A 632 -19.49 -18.77 -14.52
C ASN A 632 -18.53 -17.58 -14.72
N THR A 633 -17.91 -17.04 -13.67
CA THR A 633 -17.12 -15.80 -13.79
C THR A 633 -15.88 -16.00 -14.65
N GLN A 634 -15.22 -17.16 -14.58
CA GLN A 634 -14.08 -17.47 -15.43
C GLN A 634 -14.48 -17.53 -16.92
N ASP A 635 -15.59 -18.20 -17.24
CA ASP A 635 -16.07 -18.32 -18.62
C ASP A 635 -16.49 -16.95 -19.20
N TYR A 636 -17.15 -16.12 -18.39
CA TYR A 636 -17.45 -14.73 -18.74
C TYR A 636 -16.17 -13.94 -19.02
N TRP A 637 -15.16 -14.05 -18.16
CA TRP A 637 -13.91 -13.30 -18.31
C TRP A 637 -13.13 -13.76 -19.54
N ASN A 638 -13.08 -15.08 -19.77
CA ASN A 638 -12.53 -15.70 -20.98
C ASN A 638 -13.22 -15.16 -22.23
N SER A 639 -14.56 -15.10 -22.25
CA SER A 639 -15.30 -14.61 -23.41
C SER A 639 -15.00 -13.14 -23.72
N GLN A 640 -14.83 -12.29 -22.71
CA GLN A 640 -14.44 -10.89 -22.93
C GLN A 640 -13.04 -10.78 -23.53
N PHE A 641 -12.09 -11.58 -23.05
CA PHE A 641 -10.72 -11.61 -23.56
C PHE A 641 -10.66 -12.15 -24.99
N GLU A 642 -11.34 -13.26 -25.27
CA GLU A 642 -11.40 -13.85 -26.60
C GLU A 642 -12.02 -12.90 -27.62
N GLN A 643 -13.05 -12.13 -27.25
CA GLN A 643 -13.70 -11.20 -28.16
C GLN A 643 -12.86 -9.94 -28.41
N PHE A 644 -12.38 -9.29 -27.34
CA PHE A 644 -11.73 -7.98 -27.44
C PHE A 644 -10.25 -8.07 -27.81
N PHE A 645 -9.56 -9.11 -27.34
CA PHE A 645 -8.14 -9.34 -27.61
C PHE A 645 -7.87 -10.40 -28.68
N ASP A 646 -8.88 -10.75 -29.49
CA ASP A 646 -8.72 -11.65 -30.64
C ASP A 646 -7.58 -11.14 -31.56
N PRO A 647 -6.56 -11.95 -31.89
CA PRO A 647 -5.44 -11.48 -32.71
C PRO A 647 -5.86 -11.08 -34.13
N ALA A 648 -6.87 -11.75 -34.69
CA ALA A 648 -7.34 -11.52 -36.06
C ALA A 648 -8.38 -10.38 -36.16
N LYS A 649 -9.18 -10.15 -35.13
CA LYS A 649 -10.35 -9.24 -35.16
C LYS A 649 -10.33 -8.14 -34.10
N GLY A 650 -9.62 -8.34 -32.99
CA GLY A 650 -9.52 -7.45 -31.85
C GLY A 650 -8.16 -6.75 -31.77
N VAL A 651 -7.71 -6.49 -30.54
CA VAL A 651 -6.40 -5.90 -30.22
C VAL A 651 -5.44 -6.99 -29.76
N ASP A 652 -4.42 -7.31 -30.57
CA ASP A 652 -3.47 -8.37 -30.26
C ASP A 652 -2.41 -7.93 -29.23
N ILE A 653 -2.79 -7.93 -27.95
CA ILE A 653 -1.89 -7.59 -26.84
C ILE A 653 -0.89 -8.73 -26.58
N ASP A 654 0.23 -8.44 -25.94
CA ASP A 654 1.24 -9.46 -25.59
C ASP A 654 1.24 -9.85 -24.12
N GLY A 655 0.87 -8.89 -23.27
CA GLY A 655 0.73 -9.04 -21.83
C GLY A 655 -0.40 -8.16 -21.32
N LEU A 656 -0.64 -8.22 -20.02
CA LEU A 656 -1.77 -7.54 -19.38
C LEU A 656 -1.35 -6.74 -18.17
N TRP A 657 -2.09 -5.67 -17.91
CA TRP A 657 -2.01 -4.90 -16.68
C TRP A 657 -3.36 -4.93 -15.95
N ASN A 658 -3.42 -5.55 -14.76
CA ASN A 658 -4.60 -5.46 -13.90
C ASN A 658 -4.45 -4.32 -12.89
N ASP A 659 -5.47 -3.47 -12.81
CA ASP A 659 -5.46 -2.29 -11.95
C ASP A 659 -6.79 -2.07 -11.23
N MET A 660 -6.79 -1.19 -10.23
CA MET A 660 -7.95 -0.83 -9.41
C MET A 660 -8.57 -2.01 -8.66
N ASN A 661 -7.78 -3.06 -8.39
CA ASN A 661 -8.26 -4.39 -8.01
C ASN A 661 -8.14 -4.71 -6.52
N GLU A 662 -8.03 -3.72 -5.63
CA GLU A 662 -8.10 -3.95 -4.19
C GLU A 662 -9.39 -4.61 -3.68
N PRO A 663 -10.62 -4.33 -4.18
CA PRO A 663 -11.06 -3.44 -5.27
C PRO A 663 -11.25 -1.98 -4.86
N ALA A 664 -10.87 -1.05 -5.74
CA ALA A 664 -11.09 0.37 -5.53
C ALA A 664 -12.55 0.79 -5.78
N ASN A 665 -13.05 1.72 -4.97
CA ASN A 665 -14.32 2.40 -5.18
C ASN A 665 -14.15 3.89 -4.86
N PHE A 666 -14.41 4.77 -5.82
CA PHE A 666 -14.21 6.20 -5.65
C PHE A 666 -15.26 6.83 -4.74
N CYS A 667 -16.45 6.23 -4.68
CA CYS A 667 -17.50 6.64 -3.78
C CYS A 667 -17.17 6.23 -2.34
N SER A 668 -17.17 7.17 -1.41
CA SER A 668 -16.95 6.86 0.01
C SER A 668 -18.11 6.03 0.57
N TYR A 669 -17.83 5.21 1.57
CA TYR A 669 -18.88 4.47 2.28
C TYR A 669 -19.65 5.36 3.27
N PRO A 670 -20.99 5.22 3.39
CA PRO A 670 -21.85 4.48 2.49
C PRO A 670 -21.93 5.19 1.13
N CYS A 671 -22.00 4.41 0.05
CA CYS A 671 -22.22 4.92 -1.30
C CYS A 671 -23.69 4.78 -1.72
N PRO A 672 -24.60 5.69 -1.31
CA PRO A 672 -26.03 5.53 -1.56
C PRO A 672 -26.41 5.77 -3.03
N ASP A 673 -25.65 6.60 -3.76
CA ASP A 673 -25.94 6.97 -5.14
C ASP A 673 -24.63 7.10 -5.95
N PRO A 674 -24.12 5.97 -6.49
CA PRO A 674 -22.94 5.99 -7.35
C PRO A 674 -23.11 6.82 -8.63
N VAL A 675 -24.35 7.00 -9.10
CA VAL A 675 -24.67 7.81 -10.29
C VAL A 675 -24.45 9.29 -9.98
N ALA A 676 -25.08 9.79 -8.92
CA ALA A 676 -24.91 11.18 -8.50
C ALA A 676 -23.44 11.49 -8.16
N TYR A 677 -22.74 10.56 -7.48
CA TYR A 677 -21.30 10.71 -7.22
C TYR A 677 -20.49 10.83 -8.51
N SER A 678 -20.79 10.00 -9.52
CA SER A 678 -20.08 10.02 -10.80
C SER A 678 -20.33 11.31 -11.57
N GLU A 679 -21.57 11.82 -11.56
CA GLU A 679 -21.93 13.12 -12.15
C GLU A 679 -21.18 14.28 -11.47
N GLU A 680 -21.13 14.30 -10.14
CA GLU A 680 -20.42 15.33 -9.36
C GLU A 680 -18.90 15.27 -9.58
N SER A 681 -18.35 14.06 -9.60
CA SER A 681 -16.91 13.80 -9.79
C SER A 681 -16.46 13.90 -11.24
N LYS A 682 -17.39 14.12 -12.19
CA LYS A 682 -17.15 14.15 -13.63
C LYS A 682 -16.50 12.86 -14.14
N ASN A 683 -17.00 11.72 -13.68
CA ASN A 683 -16.67 10.41 -14.21
C ASN A 683 -17.75 9.97 -15.21
N PRO A 684 -17.38 9.53 -16.42
CA PRO A 684 -16.02 9.47 -16.95
C PRO A 684 -15.39 10.85 -17.22
N PRO A 685 -14.06 11.01 -17.00
CA PRO A 685 -13.35 12.24 -17.34
C PRO A 685 -13.57 12.64 -18.80
N GLU A 686 -13.64 13.94 -19.08
CA GLU A 686 -13.73 14.42 -20.47
C GLU A 686 -12.52 13.94 -21.27
N PRO A 687 -12.71 13.23 -22.39
CA PRO A 687 -11.60 12.79 -23.23
C PRO A 687 -10.79 13.97 -23.77
N PRO A 688 -9.47 13.82 -23.98
CA PRO A 688 -8.64 14.85 -24.61
C PRO A 688 -9.23 15.34 -25.94
N PRO A 689 -9.03 16.59 -26.39
CA PRO A 689 -9.59 17.04 -27.66
C PRO A 689 -9.15 16.15 -28.84
N VAL A 690 -10.05 15.81 -29.76
CA VAL A 690 -9.69 15.08 -30.99
C VAL A 690 -8.63 15.86 -31.79
N ARG A 691 -7.67 15.15 -32.39
CA ARG A 691 -6.61 15.76 -33.21
C ARG A 691 -7.23 16.61 -34.33
N PRO A 692 -6.81 17.88 -34.53
CA PRO A 692 -7.34 18.71 -35.60
C PRO A 692 -7.10 18.06 -36.97
N GLY A 693 -8.11 18.06 -37.84
CA GLY A 693 -7.99 17.55 -39.21
C GLY A 693 -7.07 18.43 -40.06
N GLY A 694 -5.87 17.94 -40.33
CA GLY A 694 -4.86 18.53 -41.21
C GLY A 694 -3.72 17.52 -41.40
N PRO A 695 -2.82 17.69 -42.39
CA PRO A 695 -1.65 16.83 -42.48
C PRO A 695 -0.84 17.04 -41.21
N GLY A 696 -0.85 16.05 -40.31
CA GLY A 696 -0.04 16.11 -39.11
C GLY A 696 1.44 16.05 -39.45
N ARG A 697 2.29 16.17 -38.43
CA ARG A 697 3.70 15.83 -38.60
C ARG A 697 3.77 14.34 -38.97
N GLU A 698 4.50 14.03 -40.04
CA GLU A 698 4.79 12.65 -40.40
C GLU A 698 5.52 11.96 -39.24
N ILE A 699 5.01 10.79 -38.85
CA ILE A 699 5.56 9.92 -37.81
C ILE A 699 6.58 9.01 -38.49
N PRO A 700 7.90 9.19 -38.25
CA PRO A 700 8.92 8.43 -38.95
C PRO A 700 8.79 6.93 -38.70
N GLY A 701 8.97 6.13 -39.76
CA GLY A 701 8.86 4.66 -39.72
C GLY A 701 7.45 4.12 -39.96
N PHE A 702 6.39 4.89 -39.68
CA PHE A 702 5.01 4.44 -39.84
C PHE A 702 4.52 4.57 -41.29
N PRO A 703 3.66 3.64 -41.76
CA PRO A 703 3.20 3.61 -43.15
C PRO A 703 2.27 4.79 -43.48
N ALA A 704 2.21 5.18 -44.77
CA ALA A 704 1.42 6.33 -45.23
C ALA A 704 -0.06 6.27 -44.83
N GLY A 705 -0.65 5.07 -44.77
CA GLY A 705 -2.03 4.87 -44.32
C GLY A 705 -2.27 5.16 -42.83
N PHE A 706 -1.23 5.03 -42.00
CA PHE A 706 -1.30 5.29 -40.56
C PHE A 706 -1.11 6.78 -40.21
N GLN A 707 -0.53 7.58 -41.10
CA GLN A 707 -0.14 8.96 -40.82
C GLN A 707 -1.34 9.85 -40.43
N PRO A 708 -1.19 10.83 -39.52
CA PRO A 708 -2.30 11.72 -39.17
C PRO A 708 -2.82 12.49 -40.40
N GLY A 709 -4.11 12.35 -40.70
CA GLY A 709 -4.76 13.01 -41.85
C GLY A 709 -4.76 12.19 -43.15
N SER A 710 -4.31 10.94 -43.14
CA SER A 710 -4.28 10.00 -44.29
C SER A 710 -5.64 9.59 -44.87
N GLY A 711 -6.75 10.18 -44.42
CA GLY A 711 -8.06 10.02 -45.07
C GLY A 711 -8.74 8.68 -44.84
N THR A 712 -8.48 8.01 -43.70
CA THR A 712 -9.36 6.92 -43.27
C THR A 712 -10.76 7.50 -43.06
N ASN A 713 -11.73 7.01 -43.82
CA ASN A 713 -13.15 7.34 -43.70
C ASN A 713 -13.68 6.72 -42.39
N ALA A 714 -13.19 7.18 -41.24
CA ALA A 714 -13.91 7.05 -39.99
C ALA A 714 -15.21 7.82 -40.22
N THR A 715 -16.28 7.07 -40.47
CA THR A 715 -17.63 7.62 -40.55
C THR A 715 -17.80 8.53 -39.35
N LYS A 716 -18.03 9.83 -39.61
CA LYS A 716 -18.42 10.79 -38.57
C LYS A 716 -19.74 10.31 -37.98
N ARG A 717 -19.70 9.35 -37.06
CA ARG A 717 -20.76 9.19 -36.08
C ARG A 717 -20.61 10.40 -35.19
N THR A 718 -21.35 11.44 -35.55
CA THR A 718 -21.65 12.54 -34.65
C THR A 718 -22.10 11.87 -33.35
N LEU A 719 -21.31 12.03 -32.26
CA LEU A 719 -21.80 11.86 -30.91
C LEU A 719 -23.10 12.68 -30.86
N GLN A 720 -24.25 12.02 -30.98
CA GLN A 720 -25.53 12.68 -30.84
C GLN A 720 -25.52 13.27 -29.45
N SER A 721 -25.42 14.60 -29.44
CA SER A 721 -25.68 15.52 -28.35
C SER A 721 -26.00 14.84 -27.02
N ARG A 722 -25.07 14.97 -26.07
CA ARG A 722 -25.32 15.59 -24.76
C ARG A 722 -26.81 15.73 -24.42
N GLN A 723 -27.43 14.61 -24.10
CA GLN A 723 -28.52 14.52 -23.15
C GLN A 723 -28.12 13.38 -22.24
N PHE A 724 -27.59 13.71 -21.07
CA PHE A 724 -27.95 12.96 -19.88
C PHE A 724 -29.49 12.97 -19.87
N ASN A 725 -30.08 11.94 -20.46
CA ASN A 725 -31.49 11.69 -20.26
C ASN A 725 -31.56 11.35 -18.78
N SER A 726 -32.03 12.29 -17.96
CA SER A 726 -32.42 12.15 -16.56
C SER A 726 -33.58 11.15 -16.35
N LYS A 727 -33.70 10.21 -17.29
CA LYS A 727 -34.54 9.03 -17.32
C LYS A 727 -33.67 7.85 -17.73
N LEU A 728 -32.56 7.61 -17.04
CA LEU A 728 -32.05 6.25 -16.92
C LEU A 728 -33.17 5.45 -16.27
N SER A 729 -33.87 4.62 -17.05
CA SER A 729 -34.63 3.54 -16.42
C SER A 729 -33.57 2.64 -15.79
N MET A 730 -33.33 2.83 -14.50
CA MET A 730 -32.68 1.85 -13.66
C MET A 730 -33.33 0.51 -13.97
N VAL A 731 -32.62 -0.36 -14.69
CA VAL A 731 -33.03 -1.74 -14.83
C VAL A 731 -32.76 -2.37 -13.47
N LYS A 732 -33.70 -2.21 -12.53
CA LYS A 732 -33.79 -2.99 -11.30
C LYS A 732 -34.14 -4.43 -11.70
N ARG A 733 -33.18 -5.15 -12.30
CA ARG A 733 -33.29 -6.60 -12.44
C ARG A 733 -32.95 -7.20 -11.09
N SER A 734 -34.00 -7.58 -10.36
CA SER A 734 -33.86 -8.51 -9.25
C SER A 734 -33.48 -9.86 -9.86
N VAL A 735 -32.31 -10.37 -9.47
CA VAL A 735 -31.93 -11.75 -9.74
C VAL A 735 -32.38 -12.58 -8.54
N HIS A 736 -32.69 -13.86 -8.75
CA HIS A 736 -33.18 -14.74 -7.69
C HIS A 736 -32.18 -14.78 -6.53
N ALA A 737 -32.68 -14.80 -5.29
CA ALA A 737 -31.84 -14.95 -4.10
C ALA A 737 -30.99 -16.24 -4.22
N ARG A 738 -29.67 -16.11 -4.02
CA ARG A 738 -28.73 -17.24 -4.13
C ARG A 738 -29.02 -18.25 -3.02
N GLN A 739 -29.33 -19.49 -3.38
CA GLN A 739 -29.36 -20.62 -2.45
C GLN A 739 -27.96 -21.24 -2.39
N SER A 740 -27.32 -21.22 -1.22
CA SER A 740 -26.04 -21.91 -1.02
C SER A 740 -26.28 -23.42 -0.91
N ASN A 741 -25.69 -24.21 -1.81
CA ASN A 741 -25.66 -25.68 -1.74
C ASN A 741 -24.44 -26.21 -0.95
N GLY A 742 -23.67 -25.34 -0.27
CA GLY A 742 -22.45 -25.69 0.45
C GLY A 742 -22.63 -25.84 1.96
N THR A 743 -21.77 -26.64 2.58
CA THR A 743 -21.62 -26.75 4.05
C THR A 743 -21.24 -25.38 4.63
N THR A 744 -21.92 -24.91 5.66
CA THR A 744 -21.69 -23.61 6.34
C THR A 744 -20.41 -23.55 7.18
N ALA A 745 -19.49 -24.50 7.02
CA ALA A 745 -18.26 -24.56 7.82
C ALA A 745 -17.22 -23.58 7.26
N ARG A 746 -16.50 -22.89 8.16
CA ARG A 746 -15.33 -22.04 7.89
C ARG A 746 -15.60 -20.77 7.06
N LEU A 747 -16.85 -20.34 6.95
CA LEU A 747 -17.26 -19.13 6.21
C LEU A 747 -17.37 -17.87 7.09
N GLY A 748 -17.10 -18.00 8.39
CA GLY A 748 -17.24 -16.94 9.38
C GLY A 748 -18.50 -17.07 10.22
N LEU A 749 -18.43 -16.56 11.46
CA LEU A 749 -19.52 -16.65 12.43
C LEU A 749 -20.73 -15.78 12.02
N PRO A 750 -21.97 -16.20 12.36
CA PRO A 750 -23.16 -15.39 12.14
C PRO A 750 -23.23 -14.20 13.12
N GLY A 751 -23.97 -13.15 12.75
CA GLY A 751 -24.26 -12.01 13.64
C GLY A 751 -23.14 -10.98 13.79
N ARG A 752 -22.05 -11.13 13.04
CA ARG A 752 -20.94 -10.16 12.95
C ARG A 752 -21.40 -8.82 12.37
N ASP A 753 -20.88 -7.71 12.88
CA ASP A 753 -20.95 -6.41 12.20
C ASP A 753 -19.83 -6.33 11.16
N LEU A 754 -20.20 -6.60 9.91
CA LEU A 754 -19.25 -6.68 8.80
C LEU A 754 -18.86 -5.30 8.25
N ILE A 755 -19.43 -4.20 8.76
CA ILE A 755 -19.14 -2.85 8.30
C ILE A 755 -18.34 -2.08 9.35
N ASN A 756 -18.78 -2.12 10.61
CA ASN A 756 -18.20 -1.38 11.72
C ASN A 756 -17.84 -2.35 12.85
N PRO A 757 -16.82 -3.20 12.67
CA PRO A 757 -16.34 -4.07 13.75
C PRO A 757 -15.92 -3.22 14.96
N ALA A 758 -16.09 -3.75 16.18
CA ALA A 758 -15.83 -2.98 17.39
C ALA A 758 -14.34 -2.64 17.58
N TYR A 759 -13.43 -3.48 17.07
CA TYR A 759 -12.02 -3.12 16.90
C TYR A 759 -11.85 -2.44 15.54
N GLU A 760 -11.33 -1.22 15.55
CA GLU A 760 -11.04 -0.45 14.34
C GLU A 760 -9.54 -0.52 14.06
N ILE A 761 -9.16 -1.21 12.96
CA ILE A 761 -7.79 -1.18 12.46
C ILE A 761 -7.39 0.23 12.02
N GLN A 762 -6.10 0.53 11.96
CA GLN A 762 -5.59 1.83 11.50
C GLN A 762 -5.60 1.94 9.96
N ASN A 763 -6.73 1.60 9.32
CA ASN A 763 -6.92 1.77 7.89
C ASN A 763 -6.92 3.26 7.54
N ALA A 764 -6.00 3.68 6.69
CA ALA A 764 -5.84 5.08 6.34
C ALA A 764 -7.01 5.64 5.49
N ALA A 765 -7.88 4.79 4.95
CA ALA A 765 -9.16 5.23 4.38
C ALA A 765 -10.25 5.47 5.44
N GLY A 766 -10.07 5.11 6.71
CA GLY A 766 -11.11 5.13 7.74
C GLY A 766 -11.76 3.75 7.90
N THR A 767 -13.09 3.66 7.85
CA THR A 767 -13.78 2.36 8.00
C THR A 767 -13.33 1.37 6.92
N ILE A 768 -13.43 0.07 7.22
CA ILE A 768 -12.95 -1.00 6.34
C ILE A 768 -13.69 -1.06 4.99
N SER A 769 -14.93 -0.60 4.94
CA SER A 769 -15.70 -0.50 3.68
C SER A 769 -15.41 0.81 2.91
N ASN A 770 -14.70 1.76 3.50
CA ASN A 770 -14.49 3.04 2.82
C ASN A 770 -13.53 2.91 1.64
N LYS A 771 -13.93 3.51 0.52
CA LYS A 771 -13.18 3.47 -0.76
C LYS A 771 -12.96 2.08 -1.35
N THR A 772 -13.78 1.10 -0.96
CA THR A 772 -13.81 -0.24 -1.52
C THR A 772 -15.26 -0.72 -1.66
N MET A 773 -15.47 -2.01 -1.96
CA MET A 773 -16.79 -2.63 -1.95
C MET A 773 -17.30 -2.77 -0.52
N ASP A 774 -18.62 -2.65 -0.32
CA ASP A 774 -19.23 -2.83 1.00
C ASP A 774 -18.83 -4.22 1.55
N THR A 775 -18.28 -4.27 2.76
CA THR A 775 -17.67 -5.49 3.32
C THR A 775 -18.71 -6.54 3.74
N ASP A 776 -19.98 -6.17 3.82
CA ASP A 776 -21.12 -7.07 4.04
C ASP A 776 -21.66 -7.73 2.76
N ILE A 777 -21.06 -7.45 1.59
CA ILE A 777 -21.39 -8.14 0.35
C ILE A 777 -20.99 -9.61 0.44
N ARG A 778 -21.94 -10.49 0.09
CA ARG A 778 -21.77 -11.94 0.18
C ARG A 778 -21.40 -12.53 -1.19
N ASN A 779 -20.28 -13.25 -1.23
CA ASN A 779 -19.81 -13.97 -2.40
C ASN A 779 -20.68 -15.21 -2.67
N TYR A 780 -20.56 -15.79 -3.87
CA TYR A 780 -21.32 -16.96 -4.30
C TYR A 780 -21.14 -18.19 -3.39
N ASP A 781 -19.93 -18.41 -2.88
CA ASP A 781 -19.61 -19.53 -1.96
C ASP A 781 -20.20 -19.35 -0.55
N GLY A 782 -20.76 -18.18 -0.27
CA GLY A 782 -21.38 -17.82 0.99
C GLY A 782 -20.47 -17.06 1.97
N SER A 783 -19.19 -16.87 1.64
CA SER A 783 -18.26 -15.99 2.37
C SER A 783 -18.62 -14.51 2.18
N TYR A 784 -18.05 -13.63 2.99
CA TYR A 784 -18.26 -12.18 2.89
C TYR A 784 -17.02 -11.46 2.39
N HIS A 785 -17.22 -10.33 1.70
CA HIS A 785 -16.12 -9.49 1.25
C HIS A 785 -15.23 -9.05 2.42
N TYR A 786 -15.77 -8.85 3.61
CA TYR A 786 -15.03 -8.69 4.86
C TYR A 786 -13.86 -9.67 5.02
N ASP A 787 -14.10 -10.95 4.72
CA ASP A 787 -13.14 -12.03 4.88
C ASP A 787 -12.24 -12.21 3.64
N THR A 788 -12.76 -11.88 2.45
CA THR A 788 -12.09 -12.13 1.17
C THR A 788 -11.43 -10.91 0.55
N HIS A 789 -11.55 -9.73 1.16
CA HIS A 789 -11.11 -8.45 0.61
C HIS A 789 -9.64 -8.46 0.21
N ASN A 790 -8.75 -8.86 1.13
CA ASN A 790 -7.30 -8.83 0.92
C ASN A 790 -6.77 -9.74 -0.21
N PHE A 791 -7.58 -10.66 -0.73
CA PHE A 791 -7.19 -11.49 -1.88
C PHE A 791 -8.15 -11.37 -3.07
N TRP A 792 -9.14 -10.46 -3.02
CA TRP A 792 -10.09 -10.25 -4.11
C TRP A 792 -9.37 -9.92 -5.43
N GLY A 793 -8.37 -9.02 -5.37
CA GLY A 793 -7.53 -8.68 -6.53
C GLY A 793 -6.64 -9.83 -7.03
N SER A 794 -6.24 -10.72 -6.13
CA SER A 794 -5.49 -11.93 -6.50
C SER A 794 -6.32 -12.85 -7.38
N LEU A 795 -7.62 -13.00 -7.06
CA LEU A 795 -8.54 -13.80 -7.87
C LEU A 795 -8.77 -13.22 -9.26
N MET A 796 -8.88 -11.89 -9.39
CA MET A 796 -8.92 -11.22 -10.70
C MET A 796 -7.67 -11.53 -11.54
N SER A 797 -6.49 -11.49 -10.91
CA SER A 797 -5.22 -11.72 -11.61
C SER A 797 -5.04 -13.18 -12.03
N ILE A 798 -5.47 -14.13 -11.20
CA ILE A 798 -5.53 -15.54 -11.58
C ILE A 798 -6.47 -15.73 -12.76
N ALA A 799 -7.70 -15.19 -12.69
CA ALA A 799 -8.66 -15.31 -13.78
C ALA A 799 -8.15 -14.69 -15.09
N SER A 800 -7.51 -13.53 -15.01
CA SER A 800 -6.89 -12.85 -16.16
C SER A 800 -5.72 -13.63 -16.75
N ARG A 801 -4.92 -14.30 -15.91
CA ARG A 801 -3.85 -15.18 -16.37
C ARG A 801 -4.42 -16.36 -17.14
N GLU A 802 -5.46 -17.02 -16.63
CA GLU A 802 -6.11 -18.14 -17.31
C GLU A 802 -6.70 -17.70 -18.66
N SER A 803 -7.32 -16.52 -18.74
CA SER A 803 -7.80 -15.97 -20.02
C SER A 803 -6.66 -15.68 -21.01
N MET A 804 -5.50 -15.22 -20.53
CA MET A 804 -4.31 -15.03 -21.36
C MET A 804 -3.73 -16.36 -21.85
N LEU A 805 -3.72 -17.40 -21.01
CA LEU A 805 -3.31 -18.76 -21.41
C LEU A 805 -4.26 -19.34 -22.44
N GLN A 806 -5.57 -19.16 -22.29
CA GLN A 806 -6.54 -19.63 -23.28
C GLN A 806 -6.30 -18.98 -24.65
N ARG A 807 -5.94 -17.69 -24.67
CA ARG A 807 -5.64 -16.96 -25.90
C ARG A 807 -4.28 -17.32 -26.50
N ARG A 808 -3.25 -17.53 -25.66
CA ARG A 808 -1.86 -17.83 -26.08
C ARG A 808 -1.32 -19.06 -25.32
N PRO A 809 -1.84 -20.27 -25.59
CA PRO A 809 -1.60 -21.45 -24.76
C PRO A 809 -0.14 -21.91 -24.74
N GLU A 810 0.62 -21.59 -25.79
CA GLU A 810 2.01 -22.02 -25.94
C GLU A 810 3.02 -21.00 -25.37
N ARG A 811 2.57 -19.80 -24.96
CA ARG A 811 3.46 -18.71 -24.53
C ARG A 811 3.29 -18.40 -23.04
N ARG A 812 4.40 -18.02 -22.39
CA ARG A 812 4.37 -17.56 -20.99
C ARG A 812 3.53 -16.28 -20.88
N PRO A 813 2.50 -16.27 -20.00
CA PRO A 813 1.76 -15.05 -19.75
C PRO A 813 2.63 -14.05 -18.99
N PHE A 814 2.58 -12.79 -19.44
CA PHE A 814 3.14 -11.66 -18.72
C PHE A 814 2.01 -10.77 -18.19
N LEU A 815 1.85 -10.71 -16.88
CA LEU A 815 0.85 -9.87 -16.23
C LEU A 815 1.48 -9.10 -15.08
N ILE A 816 1.12 -7.83 -14.96
CA ILE A 816 1.50 -6.96 -13.86
C ILE A 816 0.23 -6.49 -13.13
N THR A 817 0.15 -6.71 -11.82
CA THR A 817 -1.02 -6.41 -10.99
C THR A 817 -0.74 -5.42 -9.87
N ARG A 818 -1.77 -4.71 -9.41
CA ARG A 818 -1.65 -3.77 -8.29
C ARG A 818 -1.81 -4.47 -6.95
N SER A 819 -3.00 -4.99 -6.69
CA SER A 819 -3.34 -5.65 -5.43
C SER A 819 -2.80 -7.07 -5.36
N THR A 820 -2.25 -7.45 -4.20
CA THR A 820 -1.60 -8.76 -4.02
C THR A 820 -1.87 -9.35 -2.64
N PHE A 821 -1.84 -10.68 -2.57
CA PHE A 821 -1.88 -11.46 -1.34
C PHE A 821 -0.82 -12.57 -1.40
N VAL A 822 -0.62 -13.28 -0.29
CA VAL A 822 0.28 -14.43 -0.18
C VAL A 822 0.04 -15.41 -1.33
N GLY A 823 1.12 -15.73 -2.05
CA GLY A 823 1.17 -16.73 -3.12
C GLY A 823 0.80 -16.26 -4.52
N LEU A 824 0.40 -15.00 -4.70
CA LEU A 824 0.07 -14.48 -6.04
C LEU A 824 1.29 -14.42 -6.99
N GLY A 825 2.51 -14.36 -6.45
CA GLY A 825 3.76 -14.37 -7.24
C GLY A 825 3.95 -15.59 -8.13
N LYS A 826 3.26 -16.71 -7.83
CA LYS A 826 3.21 -17.92 -8.67
C LYS A 826 2.53 -17.69 -10.03
N TYR A 827 1.80 -16.59 -10.18
CA TYR A 827 0.97 -16.34 -11.36
C TYR A 827 1.38 -15.08 -12.13
N VAL A 828 1.79 -14.01 -11.44
CA VAL A 828 1.94 -12.67 -12.01
C VAL A 828 3.08 -11.87 -11.37
N GLY A 829 3.48 -10.78 -12.02
CA GLY A 829 4.34 -9.74 -11.44
C GLY A 829 3.54 -8.57 -10.85
N LYS A 830 4.24 -7.59 -10.29
CA LYS A 830 3.66 -6.42 -9.59
C LYS A 830 4.43 -5.13 -9.92
N TRP A 831 3.77 -3.97 -9.81
CA TRP A 831 4.48 -2.70 -9.61
C TRP A 831 4.15 -2.08 -8.25
N LEU A 832 5.01 -1.19 -7.74
CA LEU A 832 4.86 -0.59 -6.40
C LEU A 832 3.75 0.47 -6.28
N GLY A 833 2.93 0.64 -7.32
CA GLY A 833 1.83 1.59 -7.34
C GLY A 833 2.23 3.03 -7.65
N ASP A 834 1.30 3.94 -7.33
CA ASP A 834 1.28 5.34 -7.72
C ASP A 834 2.28 6.18 -6.90
N ASN A 835 3.57 5.94 -7.10
CA ASN A 835 4.62 6.70 -6.43
C ASN A 835 4.67 8.17 -6.89
N VAL A 836 5.44 9.01 -6.19
CA VAL A 836 5.56 10.45 -6.47
C VAL A 836 6.95 10.76 -7.00
N SER A 837 7.08 11.70 -7.93
CA SER A 837 8.36 12.19 -8.48
C SER A 837 9.19 12.98 -7.44
N THR A 838 9.70 12.28 -6.42
CA THR A 838 10.53 12.84 -5.34
C THR A 838 11.71 11.92 -5.02
N TRP A 839 12.77 12.48 -4.43
CA TRP A 839 13.93 11.71 -3.96
C TRP A 839 13.62 10.76 -2.80
N GLU A 840 12.60 11.09 -2.01
CA GLU A 840 12.12 10.21 -0.95
C GLU A 840 11.53 8.92 -1.54
N GLN A 841 10.63 9.03 -2.53
CA GLN A 841 10.07 7.87 -3.22
C GLN A 841 11.10 7.11 -4.07
N TYR A 842 12.09 7.82 -4.63
CA TYR A 842 13.27 7.19 -5.23
C TYR A 842 13.97 6.23 -4.26
N ARG A 843 14.16 6.63 -2.99
CA ARG A 843 14.76 5.78 -1.96
C ARG A 843 13.83 4.66 -1.50
N PHE A 844 12.55 4.96 -1.24
CA PHE A 844 11.58 3.95 -0.81
C PHE A 844 11.37 2.85 -1.84
N SER A 845 11.54 3.15 -3.13
CA SER A 845 11.46 2.13 -4.17
C SER A 845 12.45 0.98 -4.00
N ILE A 846 13.62 1.21 -3.39
CA ILE A 846 14.63 0.17 -3.15
C ILE A 846 14.14 -0.81 -2.08
N GLY A 847 13.64 -0.30 -0.95
CA GLY A 847 13.03 -1.14 0.08
C GLY A 847 11.79 -1.89 -0.41
N GLY A 848 10.97 -1.24 -1.26
CA GLY A 848 9.81 -1.85 -1.89
C GLY A 848 10.16 -3.06 -2.75
N ILE A 849 11.11 -2.94 -3.68
CA ILE A 849 11.50 -4.08 -4.52
C ILE A 849 12.16 -5.21 -3.72
N LEU A 850 12.92 -4.89 -2.66
CA LEU A 850 13.55 -5.91 -1.81
C LEU A 850 12.51 -6.70 -1.02
N ASN A 851 11.48 -6.03 -0.49
CA ASN A 851 10.36 -6.69 0.15
C ASN A 851 9.68 -7.69 -0.81
N PHE A 852 9.32 -7.26 -2.02
CA PHE A 852 8.62 -8.13 -2.96
C PHE A 852 9.49 -9.25 -3.53
N ALA A 853 10.72 -8.95 -3.92
CA ALA A 853 11.60 -9.93 -4.54
C ALA A 853 12.23 -10.90 -3.54
N SER A 854 12.63 -10.42 -2.36
CA SER A 854 13.41 -11.22 -1.39
C SER A 854 12.56 -11.84 -0.29
N ILE A 855 11.42 -11.23 0.06
CA ILE A 855 10.57 -11.68 1.17
C ILE A 855 9.26 -12.27 0.65
N PHE A 856 8.51 -11.55 -0.20
CA PHE A 856 7.14 -11.94 -0.58
C PHE A 856 7.06 -12.89 -1.78
N GLN A 857 8.20 -13.27 -2.38
CA GLN A 857 8.28 -14.17 -3.53
C GLN A 857 7.47 -13.68 -4.75
N ILE A 858 7.48 -12.37 -5.00
CA ILE A 858 6.96 -11.74 -6.23
C ILE A 858 8.11 -10.98 -6.90
N PRO A 859 9.05 -11.67 -7.56
CA PRO A 859 10.31 -11.09 -8.03
C PRO A 859 10.18 -10.18 -9.24
N MET A 860 9.14 -10.32 -10.06
CA MET A 860 8.93 -9.42 -11.19
C MET A 860 8.29 -8.11 -10.71
N VAL A 861 9.12 -7.24 -10.13
CA VAL A 861 8.68 -6.02 -9.43
C VAL A 861 9.52 -4.79 -9.77
N GLY A 862 8.88 -3.62 -9.74
CA GLY A 862 9.52 -2.31 -9.91
C GLY A 862 8.55 -1.14 -9.60
N PRO A 863 9.06 0.06 -9.29
CA PRO A 863 8.27 1.29 -9.23
C PRO A 863 8.00 1.87 -10.63
N ASP A 864 7.19 2.93 -10.69
CA ASP A 864 7.18 3.81 -11.85
C ASP A 864 8.41 4.73 -11.84
N ILE A 865 9.33 4.48 -12.79
CA ILE A 865 10.59 5.20 -12.90
C ILE A 865 10.31 6.67 -13.24
N CYS A 866 11.02 7.58 -12.56
CA CYS A 866 10.82 9.03 -12.56
C CYS A 866 9.62 9.53 -11.74
N GLY A 867 8.78 8.62 -11.24
CA GLY A 867 7.61 8.89 -10.41
C GLY A 867 6.34 9.09 -11.23
N PHE A 868 5.23 8.50 -10.77
CA PHE A 868 3.92 8.62 -11.41
C PHE A 868 3.29 10.00 -11.18
N ALA A 869 3.12 10.37 -9.92
CA ALA A 869 2.48 11.62 -9.51
C ALA A 869 3.47 12.79 -9.43
N GLY A 870 3.04 13.95 -9.94
CA GLY A 870 3.84 15.17 -9.92
C GLY A 870 4.87 15.25 -11.04
N ASN A 871 5.54 16.40 -11.16
CA ASN A 871 6.52 16.63 -12.22
C ASN A 871 7.91 16.20 -11.76
N THR A 872 8.51 15.25 -12.49
CA THR A 872 9.91 14.91 -12.32
C THR A 872 10.86 16.04 -12.73
N THR A 873 12.12 15.91 -12.36
CA THR A 873 13.21 16.77 -12.82
C THR A 873 14.17 15.97 -13.69
N GLU A 874 14.93 16.63 -14.57
CA GLU A 874 15.92 15.97 -15.42
C GLU A 874 16.93 15.14 -14.60
N THR A 875 17.39 15.67 -13.46
CA THR A 875 18.38 14.99 -12.59
C THR A 875 17.77 13.82 -11.81
N LEU A 876 16.55 13.97 -11.28
CA LEU A 876 15.84 12.87 -10.63
C LEU A 876 15.57 11.75 -11.63
N CYS A 877 15.03 12.08 -12.81
CA CYS A 877 14.70 11.10 -13.82
C CYS A 877 15.96 10.42 -14.41
N ALA A 878 17.08 11.14 -14.53
CA ALA A 878 18.36 10.53 -14.90
C ALA A 878 18.85 9.51 -13.85
N ARG A 879 18.85 9.86 -12.55
CA ARG A 879 19.21 8.91 -11.48
C ARG A 879 18.25 7.73 -11.36
N TRP A 880 16.97 7.97 -11.60
CA TRP A 880 15.97 6.91 -11.57
C TRP A 880 16.07 6.00 -12.79
N ALA A 881 16.45 6.52 -13.96
CA ALA A 881 16.75 5.69 -15.13
C ALA A 881 17.96 4.77 -14.88
N THR A 882 19.03 5.27 -14.24
CA THR A 882 20.21 4.43 -13.93
C THR A 882 19.92 3.39 -12.85
N LEU A 883 19.22 3.75 -11.78
CA LEU A 883 18.78 2.77 -10.77
C LEU A 883 17.76 1.78 -11.36
N GLY A 884 16.84 2.26 -12.20
CA GLY A 884 15.76 1.46 -12.77
C GLY A 884 16.22 0.33 -13.68
N ALA A 885 17.41 0.46 -14.27
CA ALA A 885 18.06 -0.62 -15.00
C ALA A 885 18.38 -1.85 -14.13
N PHE A 886 18.33 -1.72 -12.80
CA PHE A 886 18.55 -2.77 -11.80
C PHE A 886 17.27 -3.14 -11.03
N TYR A 887 16.09 -2.78 -11.55
CA TYR A 887 14.82 -3.38 -11.11
C TYR A 887 14.49 -4.60 -11.96
N PRO A 888 13.94 -5.69 -11.41
CA PRO A 888 13.43 -6.80 -12.22
C PRO A 888 12.44 -6.34 -13.30
N PHE A 889 11.46 -5.51 -12.93
CA PHE A 889 10.55 -4.85 -13.84
C PHE A 889 10.95 -3.37 -14.06
N MET A 890 11.29 -3.00 -15.30
CA MET A 890 11.79 -1.66 -15.64
C MET A 890 10.77 -0.88 -16.49
N ARG A 891 9.92 -0.07 -15.84
CA ARG A 891 8.90 0.76 -16.52
C ARG A 891 9.04 2.25 -16.19
N ASN A 892 9.05 3.10 -17.21
CA ASN A 892 8.76 4.52 -17.08
C ASN A 892 7.25 4.74 -17.24
N HIS A 893 6.62 5.38 -16.25
CA HIS A 893 5.18 5.66 -16.26
C HIS A 893 4.90 6.97 -15.53
N ALA A 894 3.89 7.72 -15.96
CA ALA A 894 3.53 9.04 -15.46
C ALA A 894 2.01 9.19 -15.42
N GLY A 895 1.49 9.95 -14.46
CA GLY A 895 0.08 10.34 -14.38
C GLY A 895 -0.33 11.35 -15.45
N ASP A 896 -1.63 11.51 -15.67
CA ASP A 896 -2.25 12.42 -16.65
C ASP A 896 -1.87 13.90 -16.45
N THR A 897 -1.78 14.33 -15.20
CA THR A 897 -1.42 15.70 -14.83
C THR A 897 0.08 15.97 -14.80
N SER A 898 0.91 14.93 -14.88
CA SER A 898 2.37 15.01 -14.90
C SER A 898 2.89 15.35 -16.30
N ILE A 899 3.99 16.10 -16.39
CA ILE A 899 4.67 16.36 -17.66
C ILE A 899 5.11 15.05 -18.35
N SER A 900 5.22 15.08 -19.68
CA SER A 900 5.84 13.98 -20.44
C SER A 900 7.30 13.79 -19.98
N GLN A 901 7.64 12.54 -19.64
CA GLN A 901 8.91 12.18 -19.02
C GLN A 901 9.58 10.96 -19.66
N GLU A 902 9.29 10.69 -20.93
CA GLU A 902 10.01 9.69 -21.71
C GLU A 902 11.52 9.99 -21.67
N PHE A 903 12.39 8.98 -21.74
CA PHE A 903 13.82 9.20 -21.51
C PHE A 903 14.49 10.09 -22.56
N TYR A 904 13.93 10.19 -23.77
CA TYR A 904 14.45 11.08 -24.82
C TYR A 904 14.15 12.57 -24.58
N ARG A 905 13.32 12.92 -23.58
CA ARG A 905 12.86 14.30 -23.36
C ARG A 905 13.98 15.25 -22.99
N TRP A 906 15.02 14.75 -22.30
CA TRP A 906 16.17 15.53 -21.87
C TRP A 906 17.50 14.87 -22.26
N PRO A 907 18.53 15.64 -22.66
CA PRO A 907 19.83 15.08 -23.02
C PRO A 907 20.48 14.26 -21.91
N LEU A 908 20.41 14.70 -20.64
CA LEU A 908 21.00 13.97 -19.53
C LEU A 908 20.26 12.66 -19.25
N THR A 909 18.93 12.71 -19.20
CA THR A 909 18.10 11.52 -19.00
C THR A 909 18.29 10.51 -20.14
N ARG A 910 18.42 10.98 -21.39
CA ARG A 910 18.73 10.13 -22.54
C ARG A 910 20.07 9.42 -22.36
N ALA A 911 21.12 10.15 -22.00
CA ALA A 911 22.44 9.56 -21.75
C ALA A 911 22.39 8.53 -20.62
N ALA A 912 21.75 8.89 -19.51
CA ALA A 912 21.56 8.01 -18.36
C ALA A 912 20.83 6.70 -18.73
N ALA A 913 19.70 6.80 -19.42
CA ALA A 913 18.91 5.66 -19.87
C ALA A 913 19.67 4.81 -20.89
N SER A 914 20.29 5.40 -21.91
CA SER A 914 21.08 4.66 -22.90
C SER A 914 22.23 3.88 -22.26
N ASN A 915 22.98 4.50 -21.34
CA ASN A 915 24.09 3.84 -20.65
C ASN A 915 23.60 2.70 -19.76
N ALA A 916 22.56 2.95 -18.97
CA ALA A 916 22.05 1.98 -18.01
C ALA A 916 21.34 0.80 -18.69
N ILE A 917 20.55 1.05 -19.73
CA ILE A 917 19.90 0.00 -20.53
C ILE A 917 20.96 -0.84 -21.25
N ALA A 918 22.04 -0.23 -21.77
CA ALA A 918 23.12 -1.00 -22.40
C ALA A 918 23.80 -1.97 -21.41
N ILE A 919 23.99 -1.55 -20.16
CA ILE A 919 24.49 -2.43 -19.08
C ILE A 919 23.48 -3.53 -18.78
N ARG A 920 22.21 -3.17 -18.55
CA ARG A 920 21.14 -4.12 -18.27
C ARG A 920 21.02 -5.18 -19.35
N TYR A 921 20.99 -4.78 -20.62
CA TYR A 921 20.82 -5.69 -21.75
C TYR A 921 22.02 -6.63 -21.88
N ARG A 922 23.24 -6.15 -21.61
CA ARG A 922 24.40 -7.06 -21.51
C ARG A 922 24.28 -8.06 -20.35
N LEU A 923 23.57 -7.70 -19.29
CA LEU A 923 23.31 -8.54 -18.11
C LEU A 923 22.04 -9.39 -18.20
N LEU A 924 21.23 -9.28 -19.25
CA LEU A 924 19.89 -9.86 -19.21
C LEU A 924 19.88 -11.38 -19.02
N ASP A 925 20.84 -12.14 -19.57
CA ASP A 925 20.91 -13.59 -19.31
C ASP A 925 21.39 -13.91 -17.88
N TYR A 926 22.23 -13.07 -17.26
CA TYR A 926 22.55 -13.20 -15.83
C TYR A 926 21.30 -12.94 -14.97
N ILE A 927 20.56 -11.87 -15.28
CA ILE A 927 19.30 -11.52 -14.62
C ILE A 927 18.28 -12.66 -14.78
N TYR A 928 18.12 -13.15 -16.00
CA TYR A 928 17.18 -14.20 -16.36
C TYR A 928 17.54 -15.55 -15.72
N THR A 929 18.83 -15.85 -15.60
CA THR A 929 19.32 -17.02 -14.85
C THR A 929 19.00 -16.92 -13.36
N ALA A 930 19.24 -15.75 -12.75
CA ALA A 930 18.90 -15.53 -11.34
C ALA A 930 17.38 -15.58 -11.10
N PHE A 931 16.59 -15.06 -12.05
CA PHE A 931 15.13 -15.12 -12.00
C PHE A 931 14.63 -16.55 -12.12
N HIS A 932 15.10 -17.32 -13.11
CA HIS A 932 14.78 -18.74 -13.28
C HIS A 932 15.11 -19.55 -12.01
N ARG A 933 16.27 -19.31 -11.40
CA ARG A 933 16.61 -19.95 -10.13
C ARG A 933 15.58 -19.66 -9.03
N GLN A 934 15.05 -18.44 -8.96
CA GLN A 934 13.99 -18.12 -8.02
C GLN A 934 12.66 -18.81 -8.35
N THR A 935 12.35 -19.04 -9.63
CA THR A 935 11.13 -19.77 -10.04
C THR A 935 11.23 -21.27 -9.75
N GLU A 936 12.43 -21.84 -9.77
CA GLU A 936 12.66 -23.26 -9.45
C GLU A 936 12.82 -23.52 -7.95
N THR A 937 13.50 -22.62 -7.24
CA THR A 937 13.97 -22.89 -5.86
C THR A 937 13.46 -21.90 -4.81
N GLY A 938 12.92 -20.75 -5.23
CA GLY A 938 12.60 -19.64 -4.32
C GLY A 938 13.80 -18.85 -3.81
N LEU A 939 15.03 -19.16 -4.22
CA LEU A 939 16.21 -18.39 -3.87
C LEU A 939 16.16 -16.99 -4.51
N PRO A 940 16.14 -15.89 -3.74
CA PRO A 940 15.93 -14.56 -4.30
C PRO A 940 16.97 -14.10 -5.32
N LEU A 941 16.49 -13.45 -6.40
CA LEU A 941 17.35 -12.75 -7.35
C LEU A 941 17.85 -11.41 -6.82
N LEU A 942 17.13 -10.75 -5.91
CA LEU A 942 17.61 -9.55 -5.24
C LEU A 942 17.96 -9.93 -3.80
N ASN A 943 19.14 -9.52 -3.35
CA ASN A 943 19.65 -9.89 -2.04
C ASN A 943 20.06 -8.63 -1.26
N PRO A 944 19.38 -8.31 -0.14
CA PRO A 944 19.89 -7.37 0.85
C PRO A 944 21.30 -7.78 1.31
N LEU A 945 22.14 -6.84 1.76
CA LEU A 945 23.55 -7.17 2.06
C LEU A 945 23.69 -8.28 3.11
N PHE A 946 22.83 -8.30 4.12
CA PHE A 946 22.85 -9.34 5.17
C PHE A 946 22.48 -10.75 4.64
N PHE A 947 21.92 -10.88 3.43
CA PHE A 947 21.73 -12.19 2.80
C PHE A 947 23.04 -12.86 2.39
N HIS A 948 24.08 -12.05 2.12
CA HIS A 948 25.42 -12.54 1.80
C HIS A 948 26.39 -12.46 2.99
N TYR A 949 26.14 -11.53 3.90
CA TYR A 949 27.00 -11.27 5.05
C TYR A 949 26.17 -11.28 6.35
N PRO A 950 25.50 -12.40 6.70
CA PRO A 950 24.59 -12.47 7.84
C PRO A 950 25.29 -12.32 9.20
N GLU A 951 26.61 -12.49 9.25
CA GLU A 951 27.39 -12.29 10.48
C GLU A 951 27.86 -10.84 10.66
N ASP A 952 27.76 -10.00 9.62
CA ASP A 952 28.18 -8.60 9.66
C ASP A 952 27.01 -7.71 10.07
N ALA A 953 26.93 -7.39 11.36
CA ALA A 953 25.86 -6.57 11.94
C ALA A 953 25.70 -5.19 11.29
N ASN A 954 26.72 -4.66 10.61
CA ASN A 954 26.61 -3.38 9.91
C ASN A 954 25.72 -3.47 8.66
N THR A 955 25.45 -4.68 8.17
CA THR A 955 24.64 -4.91 6.96
C THR A 955 23.14 -4.97 7.23
N PHE A 956 22.72 -5.15 8.49
CA PHE A 956 21.32 -5.41 8.84
C PHE A 956 20.43 -4.19 8.54
N GLY A 957 20.94 -2.99 8.80
CA GLY A 957 20.24 -1.73 8.54
C GLY A 957 20.47 -1.14 7.15
N ILE A 958 21.19 -1.83 6.24
CA ILE A 958 21.45 -1.30 4.90
C ILE A 958 20.27 -1.60 3.99
N GLU A 959 19.56 -0.56 3.59
CA GLU A 959 18.33 -0.64 2.79
C GLU A 959 18.44 -0.01 1.39
N TYR A 960 19.53 0.71 1.11
CA TYR A 960 19.74 1.42 -0.17
C TYR A 960 20.84 0.84 -1.04
N GLN A 961 21.49 -0.24 -0.61
CA GLN A 961 22.37 -1.06 -1.42
C GLN A 961 21.83 -2.48 -1.46
N PHE A 962 22.00 -3.16 -2.58
CA PHE A 962 21.57 -4.55 -2.74
C PHE A 962 22.42 -5.27 -3.78
N PHE A 963 22.44 -6.60 -3.69
CA PHE A 963 22.99 -7.44 -4.74
C PHE A 963 21.89 -7.81 -5.74
N TYR A 964 22.19 -7.62 -7.03
CA TYR A 964 21.44 -8.22 -8.12
C TYR A 964 22.08 -9.56 -8.46
N GLY A 965 21.29 -10.62 -8.41
CA GLY A 965 21.77 -11.99 -8.25
C GLY A 965 22.63 -12.08 -6.99
N ASP A 966 23.70 -12.87 -7.07
CA ASP A 966 24.64 -13.04 -5.96
C ASP A 966 25.86 -12.11 -6.04
N ASP A 967 26.07 -11.45 -7.18
CA ASP A 967 27.41 -11.01 -7.55
C ASP A 967 27.53 -9.54 -7.93
N ILE A 968 26.43 -8.82 -8.17
CA ILE A 968 26.48 -7.41 -8.58
C ILE A 968 25.94 -6.52 -7.47
N LEU A 969 26.82 -5.82 -6.76
CA LEU A 969 26.44 -4.84 -5.75
C LEU A 969 26.05 -3.51 -6.41
N VAL A 970 24.79 -3.12 -6.27
CA VAL A 970 24.22 -1.86 -6.78
C VAL A 970 24.23 -0.82 -5.66
N SER A 971 24.83 0.35 -5.91
CA SER A 971 24.99 1.40 -4.89
C SER A 971 24.58 2.80 -5.42
N PRO A 972 23.27 3.10 -5.51
CA PRO A 972 22.75 4.35 -6.08
C PRO A 972 23.14 5.60 -5.28
N VAL A 973 23.25 6.73 -5.98
CA VAL A 973 23.36 8.06 -5.33
C VAL A 973 22.00 8.49 -4.82
N LEU A 974 21.91 8.81 -3.53
CA LEU A 974 20.63 8.95 -2.82
C LEU A 974 20.10 10.38 -2.72
N GLU A 975 20.94 11.39 -2.99
CA GLU A 975 20.63 12.79 -2.71
C GLU A 975 20.56 13.66 -3.96
N GLU A 976 19.67 14.64 -3.91
CA GLU A 976 19.48 15.61 -4.97
C GLU A 976 20.76 16.38 -5.29
N ASN A 977 21.08 16.50 -6.57
CA ASN A 977 22.25 17.19 -7.09
C ASN A 977 23.61 16.66 -6.59
N SER A 978 23.65 15.51 -5.90
CA SER A 978 24.90 14.90 -5.46
C SER A 978 25.60 14.15 -6.60
N THR A 979 26.92 14.25 -6.62
CA THR A 979 27.84 13.42 -7.42
C THR A 979 28.71 12.53 -6.52
N SER A 980 28.27 12.33 -5.28
CA SER A 980 28.96 11.49 -4.30
C SER A 980 27.98 10.61 -3.54
N VAL A 981 28.47 9.46 -3.09
CA VAL A 981 27.70 8.51 -2.27
C VAL A 981 28.63 7.79 -1.30
N SER A 982 28.15 7.59 -0.07
CA SER A 982 28.81 6.71 0.90
C SER A 982 28.24 5.31 0.75
N ILE A 983 29.11 4.33 0.50
CA ILE A 983 28.71 2.95 0.25
C ILE A 983 29.42 2.03 1.24
N TYR A 984 28.71 1.01 1.73
CA TYR A 984 29.32 -0.04 2.53
C TYR A 984 29.90 -1.11 1.60
N LEU A 985 31.18 -1.43 1.80
CA LEU A 985 31.81 -2.62 1.20
C LEU A 985 32.14 -3.62 2.33
N PRO A 986 31.44 -4.76 2.36
CA PRO A 986 31.74 -5.86 3.29
C PRO A 986 33.21 -6.30 3.22
N ASN A 987 33.69 -7.02 4.22
CA ASN A 987 35.03 -7.58 4.17
C ASN A 987 35.11 -8.67 3.08
N GLY A 988 35.86 -8.41 2.02
CA GLY A 988 35.94 -9.30 0.86
C GLY A 988 36.60 -8.65 -0.34
N ILE A 989 36.83 -9.44 -1.37
CA ILE A 989 37.27 -8.91 -2.67
C ILE A 989 36.05 -8.42 -3.45
N PHE A 990 36.18 -7.24 -4.05
CA PHE A 990 35.25 -6.67 -5.00
C PHE A 990 36.03 -6.19 -6.24
N TYR A 991 35.33 -5.92 -7.33
CA TYR A 991 35.90 -5.30 -8.53
C TYR A 991 35.00 -4.15 -8.95
N ASP A 992 35.56 -2.98 -9.24
CA ASP A 992 34.78 -1.88 -9.80
C ASP A 992 34.30 -2.27 -11.21
N TRP A 993 33.02 -2.10 -11.50
CA TRP A 993 32.44 -2.49 -12.80
C TRP A 993 33.04 -1.72 -13.99
N TRP A 994 33.45 -0.47 -13.77
CA TRP A 994 33.86 0.44 -14.83
C TRP A 994 35.34 0.32 -15.16
N THR A 995 36.20 0.23 -14.14
CA THR A 995 37.66 0.08 -14.31
C THR A 995 38.10 -1.37 -14.33
N LEU A 996 37.28 -2.29 -13.80
CA LEU A 996 37.59 -3.70 -13.56
C LEU A 996 38.76 -3.91 -12.58
N GLU A 997 39.13 -2.86 -11.84
CA GLU A 997 40.19 -2.92 -10.83
C GLU A 997 39.68 -3.62 -9.57
N GLN A 998 40.56 -4.41 -8.96
CA GLN A 998 40.28 -5.12 -7.72
C GLN A 998 40.29 -4.16 -6.52
N ILE A 999 39.26 -4.28 -5.68
CA ILE A 999 39.06 -3.50 -4.46
C ILE A 999 38.99 -4.48 -3.27
N GLN A 1000 39.78 -4.24 -2.24
CA GLN A 1000 39.66 -4.94 -0.95
C GLN A 1000 38.65 -4.19 -0.07
N GLY A 1001 37.45 -4.74 0.08
CA GLY A 1001 36.48 -4.31 1.07
C GLY A 1001 36.98 -4.56 2.48
N LYS A 1002 36.62 -3.67 3.42
CA LYS A 1002 37.12 -3.67 4.81
C LYS A 1002 36.01 -3.81 5.85
N GLY A 1003 34.77 -4.11 5.43
CA GLY A 1003 33.62 -4.07 6.33
C GLY A 1003 33.34 -2.65 6.81
N SER A 1004 33.44 -1.66 5.92
CA SER A 1004 33.30 -0.25 6.28
C SER A 1004 32.73 0.57 5.14
N HIS A 1005 32.18 1.73 5.47
CA HIS A 1005 31.78 2.72 4.47
C HIS A 1005 33.00 3.34 3.77
N ILE A 1006 32.90 3.52 2.46
CA ILE A 1006 33.80 4.31 1.63
C ILE A 1006 33.01 5.39 0.89
N ASN A 1007 33.65 6.52 0.61
CA ASN A 1007 33.01 7.61 -0.12
C ASN A 1007 33.47 7.59 -1.58
N LEU A 1008 32.53 7.45 -2.49
CA LEU A 1008 32.75 7.61 -3.92
C LEU A 1008 32.42 9.05 -4.30
N THR A 1009 33.29 9.69 -5.08
CA THR A 1009 33.10 11.04 -5.64
C THR A 1009 33.06 10.99 -7.16
N ASP A 1010 32.68 12.10 -7.78
CA ASP A 1010 32.67 12.25 -9.25
C ASP A 1010 31.77 11.25 -9.98
N VAL A 1011 30.73 10.78 -9.30
CA VAL A 1011 29.70 9.89 -9.86
C VAL A 1011 28.74 10.72 -10.73
N GLY A 1012 28.90 10.63 -12.05
CA GLY A 1012 28.04 11.31 -13.04
C GLY A 1012 26.57 10.90 -12.91
N PHE A 1013 25.64 11.79 -13.29
CA PHE A 1013 24.18 11.55 -13.23
C PHE A 1013 23.69 10.48 -14.20
N ASP A 1014 24.50 10.14 -15.20
CA ASP A 1014 24.31 9.13 -16.22
C ASP A 1014 25.02 7.80 -15.91
N SER A 1015 25.53 7.66 -14.68
CA SER A 1015 26.18 6.47 -14.17
C SER A 1015 25.62 6.07 -12.80
N ILE A 1016 25.84 4.81 -12.44
CA ILE A 1016 25.55 4.27 -11.12
C ILE A 1016 26.75 3.44 -10.66
N PRO A 1017 27.21 3.58 -9.40
CA PRO A 1017 28.25 2.72 -8.85
C PRO A 1017 27.81 1.26 -8.80
N LEU A 1018 28.64 0.39 -9.37
CA LEU A 1018 28.43 -1.05 -9.45
C LEU A 1018 29.75 -1.75 -9.09
N HIS A 1019 29.67 -2.79 -8.28
CA HIS A 1019 30.81 -3.62 -7.95
C HIS A 1019 30.49 -5.09 -8.18
N ILE A 1020 31.44 -5.84 -8.72
CA ILE A 1020 31.36 -7.29 -8.87
C ILE A 1020 31.96 -7.92 -7.61
N ARG A 1021 31.22 -8.80 -6.93
CA ARG A 1021 31.71 -9.56 -5.78
C ARG A 1021 32.79 -10.54 -6.24
N GLY A 1022 33.89 -10.61 -5.51
CA GLY A 1022 34.92 -11.62 -5.74
C GLY A 1022 34.35 -13.02 -5.50
N GLY A 1023 34.67 -13.94 -6.40
CA GLY A 1023 34.07 -15.28 -6.47
C GLY A 1023 33.07 -15.44 -7.61
N ALA A 1024 32.82 -14.41 -8.42
CA ALA A 1024 31.80 -14.41 -9.46
C ALA A 1024 32.36 -14.79 -10.85
N ILE A 1025 31.55 -15.50 -11.63
CA ILE A 1025 31.71 -15.64 -13.08
C ILE A 1025 30.45 -15.11 -13.75
N LEU A 1026 30.58 -14.03 -14.53
CA LEU A 1026 29.46 -13.35 -15.16
C LEU A 1026 29.39 -13.68 -16.66
N PRO A 1027 28.34 -14.38 -17.13
CA PRO A 1027 28.02 -14.47 -18.54
C PRO A 1027 27.31 -13.20 -19.01
N LEU A 1028 27.97 -12.41 -19.85
CA LEU A 1028 27.44 -11.15 -20.38
C LEU A 1028 27.21 -11.29 -21.89
N ARG A 1029 26.17 -10.65 -22.45
CA ARG A 1029 26.14 -10.42 -23.89
C ARG A 1029 27.28 -9.49 -24.28
N ALA A 1030 27.91 -9.79 -25.41
CA ALA A 1030 29.06 -9.05 -25.92
C ALA A 1030 28.70 -7.59 -26.19
N GLU A 1031 27.50 -7.36 -26.72
CA GLU A 1031 26.96 -6.05 -27.05
C GLU A 1031 25.51 -5.94 -26.58
N SER A 1032 25.03 -4.71 -26.39
CA SER A 1032 23.61 -4.43 -26.22
C SER A 1032 22.89 -4.45 -27.57
N ALA A 1033 21.55 -4.47 -27.56
CA ALA A 1033 20.72 -4.31 -28.75
C ALA A 1033 19.50 -3.42 -28.46
N ASN A 1034 18.73 -3.10 -29.51
CA ASN A 1034 17.51 -2.27 -29.40
C ASN A 1034 16.27 -3.06 -28.95
N THR A 1035 16.26 -4.38 -29.13
CA THR A 1035 15.21 -5.30 -28.66
C THR A 1035 15.85 -6.52 -28.00
N THR A 1036 15.12 -7.22 -27.14
CA THR A 1036 15.61 -8.46 -26.53
C THR A 1036 15.77 -9.58 -27.57
N THR A 1037 14.98 -9.56 -28.64
CA THR A 1037 15.11 -10.49 -29.77
C THR A 1037 16.47 -10.33 -30.48
N GLU A 1038 16.90 -9.10 -30.79
CA GLU A 1038 18.23 -8.88 -31.38
C GLU A 1038 19.37 -9.09 -30.37
N LEU A 1039 19.12 -8.83 -29.09
CA LEU A 1039 20.09 -9.07 -28.02
C LEU A 1039 20.44 -10.54 -27.90
N ARG A 1040 19.45 -11.44 -28.00
CA ARG A 1040 19.65 -12.88 -27.87
C ARG A 1040 20.48 -13.51 -29.00
N LYS A 1041 20.72 -12.76 -30.08
CA LYS A 1041 21.66 -13.10 -31.16
C LYS A 1041 23.09 -12.65 -30.90
N GLN A 1042 23.32 -11.83 -29.87
CA GLN A 1042 24.66 -11.40 -29.51
C GLN A 1042 25.39 -12.52 -28.76
N ASP A 1043 26.61 -12.82 -29.20
CA ASP A 1043 27.52 -13.74 -28.52
C ASP A 1043 27.79 -13.33 -27.06
N PHE A 1044 28.31 -14.26 -26.27
CA PHE A 1044 28.68 -14.01 -24.87
C PHE A 1044 30.14 -13.56 -24.71
N VAL A 1045 30.40 -12.79 -23.66
CA VAL A 1045 31.72 -12.61 -23.05
C VAL A 1045 31.61 -13.03 -21.58
N ILE A 1046 32.59 -13.79 -21.10
CA ILE A 1046 32.63 -14.27 -19.72
C ILE A 1046 33.65 -13.43 -18.95
N TRP A 1047 33.22 -12.84 -17.84
CA TRP A 1047 34.12 -12.20 -16.88
C TRP A 1047 34.29 -13.08 -15.64
N ILE A 1048 35.53 -13.36 -15.27
CA ILE A 1048 35.90 -14.14 -14.09
C ILE A 1048 36.50 -13.17 -13.07
N ALA A 1049 35.85 -13.01 -11.93
CA ALA A 1049 36.27 -12.15 -10.83
C ALA A 1049 36.65 -13.03 -9.62
N PRO A 1050 37.91 -13.48 -9.47
CA PRO A 1050 38.30 -14.39 -8.39
C PRO A 1050 38.10 -13.79 -7.00
N ASN A 1051 37.80 -14.64 -6.01
CA ASN A 1051 37.83 -14.27 -4.60
C ASN A 1051 39.25 -14.32 -4.03
N SER A 1052 39.39 -14.17 -2.71
CA SER A 1052 40.66 -14.25 -1.99
C SER A 1052 41.32 -15.64 -2.03
N THR A 1053 40.55 -16.71 -2.29
CA THR A 1053 41.07 -18.08 -2.50
C THR A 1053 41.38 -18.38 -3.96
N ASN A 1054 41.33 -17.36 -4.84
CA ASN A 1054 41.56 -17.46 -6.28
C ASN A 1054 40.58 -18.43 -6.98
N GLN A 1055 39.33 -18.39 -6.54
CA GLN A 1055 38.22 -19.20 -7.03
C GLN A 1055 37.06 -18.31 -7.50
N ALA A 1056 36.27 -18.80 -8.45
CA ALA A 1056 35.01 -18.17 -8.85
C ALA A 1056 34.01 -19.21 -9.39
N TYR A 1057 32.73 -18.86 -9.31
CA TYR A 1057 31.60 -19.68 -9.73
C TYR A 1057 30.55 -18.81 -10.44
N GLY A 1058 29.84 -19.39 -11.40
CA GLY A 1058 28.69 -18.75 -12.03
C GLY A 1058 27.85 -19.74 -12.80
N THR A 1059 26.65 -19.34 -13.18
CA THR A 1059 25.70 -20.17 -13.93
C THR A 1059 25.08 -19.40 -15.08
N LEU A 1060 24.61 -20.12 -16.10
CA LEU A 1060 23.84 -19.59 -17.22
C LEU A 1060 22.71 -20.56 -17.56
N TYR A 1061 21.48 -20.08 -17.45
CA TYR A 1061 20.29 -20.76 -17.94
C TYR A 1061 19.90 -20.20 -19.31
N LEU A 1062 19.61 -21.09 -20.26
CA LEU A 1062 19.12 -20.74 -21.59
C LEU A 1062 17.88 -21.58 -21.93
N ASP A 1063 16.85 -20.92 -22.42
CA ASP A 1063 15.71 -21.49 -23.13
C ASP A 1063 15.38 -20.59 -24.32
N ASP A 1064 14.25 -20.80 -25.00
CA ASP A 1064 13.80 -19.93 -26.10
C ASP A 1064 13.41 -18.51 -25.67
N GLY A 1065 13.16 -18.30 -24.37
CA GLY A 1065 12.81 -17.01 -23.78
C GLY A 1065 11.32 -16.72 -23.70
N ASP A 1066 10.41 -17.60 -24.14
CA ASP A 1066 9.01 -17.22 -24.35
C ASP A 1066 8.00 -18.36 -24.22
N SER A 1067 8.34 -19.59 -24.63
CA SER A 1067 7.39 -20.70 -24.62
C SER A 1067 7.04 -21.10 -23.19
N LEU A 1068 5.78 -21.49 -22.97
CA LEU A 1068 5.33 -22.00 -21.67
C LEU A 1068 6.00 -23.34 -21.34
N GLU A 1069 6.04 -24.24 -22.31
CA GLU A 1069 6.81 -25.48 -22.30
C GLU A 1069 7.94 -25.35 -23.32
N GLN A 1070 9.18 -25.63 -22.91
CA GLN A 1070 10.37 -25.41 -23.74
C GLN A 1070 10.75 -26.71 -24.45
N ASP A 1071 11.11 -26.64 -25.73
CA ASP A 1071 11.61 -27.79 -26.51
C ASP A 1071 12.97 -28.30 -26.00
N GLY A 1072 13.79 -27.40 -25.45
CA GLY A 1072 15.08 -27.70 -24.85
C GLY A 1072 15.57 -26.54 -24.00
N THR A 1073 16.33 -26.86 -22.95
CA THR A 1073 16.97 -25.89 -22.06
C THR A 1073 18.43 -26.26 -21.86
N SER A 1074 19.26 -25.28 -21.52
CA SER A 1074 20.64 -25.49 -21.09
C SER A 1074 20.84 -24.89 -19.71
N GLU A 1075 21.46 -25.65 -18.82
CA GLU A 1075 21.90 -25.21 -17.50
C GLU A 1075 23.42 -25.39 -17.41
N ILE A 1076 24.13 -24.29 -17.60
CA ILE A 1076 25.58 -24.28 -17.73
C ILE A 1076 26.18 -23.74 -16.44
N VAL A 1077 27.13 -24.47 -15.89
CA VAL A 1077 27.92 -24.14 -14.71
C VAL A 1077 29.33 -23.77 -15.13
N PHE A 1078 29.78 -22.60 -14.69
CA PHE A 1078 31.15 -22.13 -14.82
C PHE A 1078 31.88 -22.23 -13.48
N THR A 1079 33.11 -22.72 -13.52
CA THR A 1079 34.00 -22.72 -12.35
C THR A 1079 35.37 -22.22 -12.75
N TYR A 1080 35.99 -21.45 -11.87
CA TYR A 1080 37.40 -21.10 -11.95
C TYR A 1080 38.06 -21.48 -10.63
N ASP A 1081 39.14 -22.25 -10.70
CA ASP A 1081 39.89 -22.68 -9.54
C ASP A 1081 41.38 -22.62 -9.86
N ASN A 1082 42.10 -21.73 -9.17
CA ASN A 1082 43.55 -21.64 -9.22
C ASN A 1082 44.15 -21.61 -10.64
N GLY A 1083 43.58 -20.77 -11.51
CA GLY A 1083 44.04 -20.59 -12.89
C GLY A 1083 43.34 -21.48 -13.91
N LYS A 1084 42.50 -22.44 -13.49
CA LYS A 1084 41.75 -23.31 -14.41
C LYS A 1084 40.29 -22.89 -14.49
N PHE A 1085 39.82 -22.54 -15.68
CA PHE A 1085 38.40 -22.36 -15.99
C PHE A 1085 37.79 -23.67 -16.53
N SER A 1086 36.55 -23.96 -16.16
CA SER A 1086 35.73 -24.99 -16.78
C SER A 1086 34.27 -24.58 -16.91
N MET A 1087 33.64 -25.10 -17.96
CA MET A 1087 32.24 -24.99 -18.31
C MET A 1087 31.68 -26.41 -18.44
N LYS A 1088 30.65 -26.72 -17.67
CA LYS A 1088 29.98 -28.03 -17.62
C LYS A 1088 28.48 -27.84 -17.42
N GLY A 1089 27.69 -28.88 -17.58
CA GLY A 1089 26.26 -28.82 -17.30
C GLY A 1089 25.44 -29.51 -18.38
N ASP A 1090 24.17 -29.12 -18.48
CA ASP A 1090 23.30 -29.55 -19.57
C ASP A 1090 23.32 -28.53 -20.72
N PHE A 1091 23.33 -29.04 -21.94
CA PHE A 1091 23.47 -28.26 -23.17
C PHE A 1091 22.34 -28.62 -24.15
N GLY A 1092 21.10 -28.69 -23.64
CA GLY A 1092 19.94 -29.15 -24.39
C GLY A 1092 19.27 -28.07 -25.25
N TYR A 1093 19.53 -26.78 -25.00
CA TYR A 1093 19.03 -25.69 -25.84
C TYR A 1093 19.92 -25.48 -27.06
N ASP A 1094 19.33 -25.61 -28.26
CA ASP A 1094 20.02 -25.39 -29.52
C ASP A 1094 20.26 -23.89 -29.74
N THR A 1095 21.52 -23.50 -29.84
CA THR A 1095 21.88 -22.10 -29.99
C THR A 1095 23.12 -21.90 -30.85
N ASP A 1096 23.04 -20.92 -31.75
CA ASP A 1096 24.15 -20.51 -32.62
C ASP A 1096 25.10 -19.50 -31.94
N VAL A 1097 24.73 -18.97 -30.76
CA VAL A 1097 25.60 -18.03 -30.03
C VAL A 1097 26.71 -18.76 -29.28
N GLN A 1098 27.85 -18.10 -29.17
CA GLN A 1098 29.07 -18.68 -28.57
C GLN A 1098 29.73 -17.69 -27.61
N VAL A 1099 30.67 -18.17 -26.80
CA VAL A 1099 31.51 -17.30 -25.99
C VAL A 1099 32.67 -16.78 -26.85
N LYS A 1100 32.67 -15.45 -27.09
CA LYS A 1100 33.73 -14.74 -27.80
C LYS A 1100 35.00 -14.63 -26.98
N ASN A 1101 34.90 -14.22 -25.72
CA ASN A 1101 36.04 -13.93 -24.86
C ASN A 1101 35.81 -14.45 -23.44
N ILE A 1102 36.86 -14.94 -22.80
CA ILE A 1102 36.89 -15.25 -21.37
C ILE A 1102 37.97 -14.39 -20.73
N THR A 1103 37.57 -13.44 -19.89
CA THR A 1103 38.47 -12.47 -19.25
C THR A 1103 38.57 -12.75 -17.76
N LEU A 1104 39.79 -13.01 -17.30
CA LEU A 1104 40.16 -13.08 -15.89
C LEU A 1104 40.53 -11.69 -15.37
N LEU A 1105 39.83 -11.24 -14.33
CA LEU A 1105 40.11 -10.00 -13.60
C LEU A 1105 41.14 -10.25 -12.48
N GLY A 1106 41.92 -9.22 -12.10
CA GLY A 1106 42.85 -9.34 -10.98
C GLY A 1106 43.80 -8.15 -10.80
N ALA A 1107 44.45 -8.08 -9.64
CA ALA A 1107 45.38 -7.01 -9.26
C ALA A 1107 46.59 -6.83 -10.21
N ASN A 1108 46.97 -7.87 -10.97
CA ASN A 1108 48.08 -7.82 -11.92
C ASN A 1108 47.64 -7.49 -13.36
N GLY A 1109 46.42 -6.97 -13.54
CA GLY A 1109 45.81 -6.68 -14.83
C GLY A 1109 44.93 -7.82 -15.37
N GLN A 1110 44.19 -7.52 -16.44
CA GLN A 1110 43.25 -8.45 -17.07
C GLN A 1110 43.97 -9.44 -17.99
N GLN A 1111 43.53 -10.70 -18.00
CA GLN A 1111 43.98 -11.71 -18.97
C GLN A 1111 42.78 -12.20 -19.77
N THR A 1112 42.84 -12.13 -21.10
CA THR A 1112 41.72 -12.52 -21.97
C THR A 1112 42.12 -13.67 -22.89
N LEU A 1113 41.34 -14.75 -22.83
CA LEU A 1113 41.37 -15.83 -23.81
C LEU A 1113 40.34 -15.54 -24.90
N GLN A 1114 40.79 -15.59 -26.16
CA GLN A 1114 39.94 -15.43 -27.32
C GLN A 1114 39.28 -16.77 -27.67
N GLY A 1115 37.99 -16.74 -27.97
CA GLY A 1115 37.18 -17.84 -28.45
C GLY A 1115 37.31 -18.05 -29.97
N PRO A 1116 36.31 -18.67 -30.61
CA PRO A 1116 35.00 -19.02 -30.05
C PRO A 1116 35.01 -20.26 -29.16
N VAL A 1117 34.21 -20.24 -28.09
CA VAL A 1117 33.87 -21.43 -27.31
C VAL A 1117 32.36 -21.69 -27.47
N PRO A 1118 31.96 -22.78 -28.15
CA PRO A 1118 30.54 -23.13 -28.32
C PRO A 1118 29.85 -23.42 -26.98
N LEU A 1119 28.56 -23.11 -26.88
CA LEU A 1119 27.70 -23.44 -25.74
C LEU A 1119 26.98 -24.78 -25.92
N THR A 1120 27.61 -25.74 -26.60
CA THR A 1120 27.01 -27.04 -26.97
C THR A 1120 27.68 -28.24 -26.30
N GLY A 1121 28.61 -27.99 -25.37
CA GLY A 1121 29.31 -29.06 -24.65
C GLY A 1121 30.31 -28.53 -23.63
N GLU A 1122 30.93 -29.45 -22.88
CA GLU A 1122 31.91 -29.09 -21.86
C GLU A 1122 33.17 -28.42 -22.46
N TYR A 1123 33.75 -27.48 -21.71
CA TYR A 1123 34.99 -26.79 -22.08
C TYR A 1123 35.87 -26.56 -20.84
N SER A 1124 37.19 -26.60 -21.00
CA SER A 1124 38.12 -26.22 -19.93
C SER A 1124 39.43 -25.68 -20.48
N VAL A 1125 40.00 -24.69 -19.80
CA VAL A 1125 41.25 -24.05 -20.19
C VAL A 1125 42.01 -23.57 -18.95
N THR A 1126 43.33 -23.49 -19.03
CA THR A 1126 44.19 -22.98 -17.95
C THR A 1126 44.81 -21.65 -18.39
N PHE A 1127 44.75 -20.64 -17.52
CA PHE A 1127 45.43 -19.37 -17.68
C PHE A 1127 46.92 -19.57 -17.38
N ASN A 1128 47.78 -19.42 -18.40
CA ASN A 1128 49.22 -19.57 -18.21
C ASN A 1128 49.76 -18.35 -17.45
N GLY A 1129 50.22 -18.58 -16.21
CA GLY A 1129 50.79 -17.57 -15.34
C GLY A 1129 52.15 -17.04 -15.83
N THR A 1130 52.17 -16.27 -16.90
CA THR A 1130 53.20 -15.27 -17.26
C THR A 1130 52.65 -14.46 -18.43
N GLY A 1131 52.62 -13.13 -18.29
CA GLY A 1131 52.18 -12.23 -19.35
C GLY A 1131 52.85 -12.55 -20.69
N GLY A 1132 52.03 -12.74 -21.73
CA GLY A 1132 52.52 -13.01 -23.07
C GLY A 1132 51.37 -13.25 -24.04
N ASN A 1133 51.20 -12.33 -24.99
CA ASN A 1133 50.34 -12.48 -26.16
C ASN A 1133 50.49 -13.88 -26.77
N TYR A 1134 49.39 -14.62 -26.92
CA TYR A 1134 49.34 -15.81 -27.76
C TYR A 1134 48.44 -15.55 -28.96
N THR A 1135 49.07 -15.53 -30.13
CA THR A 1135 48.40 -15.60 -31.44
C THR A 1135 47.92 -17.02 -31.68
N GLY A 1136 46.67 -17.15 -32.14
CA GLY A 1136 45.90 -18.38 -32.18
C GLY A 1136 46.47 -19.53 -33.02
N GLY A 1137 45.91 -20.71 -32.77
CA GLY A 1137 46.10 -21.91 -33.57
C GLY A 1137 46.05 -23.20 -32.73
N GLY A 1138 44.85 -23.72 -32.48
CA GLY A 1138 44.66 -25.03 -31.87
C GLY A 1138 43.22 -25.51 -32.00
N SER A 1139 42.99 -26.50 -32.85
CA SER A 1139 41.69 -27.10 -33.19
C SER A 1139 40.96 -27.70 -31.96
N PRO A 1140 39.61 -27.66 -31.90
CA PRO A 1140 38.86 -28.34 -30.84
C PRO A 1140 39.00 -29.86 -30.97
N GLN A 1141 39.44 -30.54 -29.91
CA GLN A 1141 39.31 -31.99 -29.81
C GLN A 1141 37.88 -32.32 -29.33
N GLN A 1142 37.06 -32.84 -30.24
CA GLN A 1142 35.79 -33.51 -29.94
C GLN A 1142 36.06 -34.76 -29.07
N PHE A 1143 35.42 -34.85 -27.91
CA PHE A 1143 35.24 -36.12 -27.21
C PHE A 1143 33.78 -36.54 -27.35
N GLU A 1144 33.53 -37.59 -28.13
CA GLU A 1144 32.23 -38.29 -28.17
C GLU A 1144 32.10 -39.16 -26.92
N GLY A 1145 31.13 -38.85 -26.06
CA GLY A 1145 30.73 -39.68 -24.92
C GLY A 1145 29.22 -39.65 -24.72
N LYS A 1146 28.52 -40.67 -25.24
CA LYS A 1146 27.09 -40.90 -24.94
C LYS A 1146 26.92 -41.24 -23.46
N ALA A 1147 26.30 -40.36 -22.68
CA ALA A 1147 25.82 -40.66 -21.34
C ALA A 1147 24.30 -40.91 -21.37
N THR A 1148 23.88 -42.07 -20.88
CA THR A 1148 22.47 -42.50 -20.80
C THR A 1148 21.75 -41.88 -19.60
N ARG A 1149 20.47 -41.56 -19.83
CA ARG A 1149 19.51 -40.73 -19.07
C ARG A 1149 19.25 -40.99 -17.56
N ASN A 1150 20.01 -41.81 -16.84
CA ASN A 1150 19.63 -42.27 -15.49
C ASN A 1150 20.67 -42.06 -14.36
N SER A 1151 21.62 -41.12 -14.47
CA SER A 1151 22.62 -40.88 -13.41
C SER A 1151 22.80 -39.42 -12.93
N VAL A 1152 21.92 -38.49 -13.33
CA VAL A 1152 22.07 -37.05 -13.02
C VAL A 1152 21.41 -36.66 -11.69
N GLY A 1153 20.39 -37.40 -11.22
CA GLY A 1153 19.70 -37.12 -9.95
C GLY A 1153 20.58 -37.24 -8.69
N ALA A 1154 21.72 -37.93 -8.76
CA ALA A 1154 22.63 -38.10 -7.62
C ALA A 1154 23.75 -37.05 -7.56
N LEU A 1155 24.05 -36.35 -8.66
CA LEU A 1155 25.07 -35.29 -8.71
C LEU A 1155 24.52 -33.93 -8.27
N ILE A 1156 23.22 -33.69 -8.49
CA ILE A 1156 22.51 -32.47 -8.05
C ILE A 1156 22.45 -32.42 -6.50
N GLY A 1157 22.22 -33.56 -5.84
CA GLY A 1157 22.23 -33.65 -4.36
C GLY A 1157 23.62 -33.47 -3.73
N ALA A 1158 24.69 -33.87 -4.41
CA ALA A 1158 26.05 -33.75 -3.90
C ALA A 1158 26.64 -32.33 -4.12
N ALA A 1159 26.25 -31.63 -5.18
CA ALA A 1159 26.66 -30.25 -5.43
C ALA A 1159 25.90 -29.25 -4.55
N ALA A 1160 24.61 -29.51 -4.26
CA ALA A 1160 23.87 -28.76 -3.24
C ALA A 1160 24.47 -28.97 -1.84
N GLY A 1161 24.89 -30.19 -1.51
CA GLY A 1161 25.58 -30.47 -0.24
C GLY A 1161 26.98 -29.83 -0.12
N ALA A 1162 27.71 -29.66 -1.22
CA ALA A 1162 29.02 -28.98 -1.20
C ALA A 1162 28.89 -27.45 -1.12
N ALA A 1163 27.81 -26.86 -1.64
CA ALA A 1163 27.49 -25.44 -1.47
C ALA A 1163 27.02 -25.11 -0.04
N LEU A 1164 26.35 -26.06 0.64
CA LEU A 1164 25.97 -25.96 2.06
C LEU A 1164 27.13 -26.21 3.05
N LEU A 1165 28.26 -26.74 2.59
CA LEU A 1165 29.46 -26.98 3.40
C LEU A 1165 30.56 -25.92 3.20
N ALA A 1166 30.35 -24.98 2.26
CA ALA A 1166 31.25 -23.86 1.97
C ALA A 1166 30.58 -22.47 2.12
N LEU A 1167 29.29 -22.45 2.44
CA LEU A 1167 28.54 -21.36 3.08
C LEU A 1167 28.32 -21.73 4.55
#